data_AF-A0A9P1CBZ0-F1
#
_entry.id   AF-A0A9P1CBZ0-F1
#
_cell.length_a   1.000
_cell.length_b   1.000
_cell.length_c   1.000
_cell.angle_alpha   90.00
_cell.angle_beta   90.00
_cell.angle_gamma   90.00
#
_symmetry.space_group_name_H-M   'P 1'
#
loop_
_entity.id
_entity.type
_entity.pdbx_description
1 polymer ?
#
loop_
_entity_poly.entity_id
_entity_poly.type
_entity_poly.pdbx_seq_one_letter_code
_entity_poly.pdbx_strand_id
1 'polypeptide(L)'
;MVKKKTDPVDGCAHSLAELEEKYKGKYKKKEIQYYWETECKPVTEDVAKAPPAAKAPAAPRLVRSRSWLKKVCGIPLLPCEESLAPLLEAFDTGGTGAAKQAAQLELLRAHPFVDRKVKEVSPEALAPDVSVQVENFRLMVVQFRKWLKTSVWKGKGFDDGVYLTSALLRKMLPRGFTNFCFTKVGESPVNVVLRGFLKFTGLTAADEDEDSKATEDAAAFLFHGYTMEDAQRFLVTTKSNGENGKYTFRRVYGDWYCFAGSKNTGHTWRFGSNVAQLFPIPELDVIAGVAPKIIAFVDRRLKSLEEKQRLELLEAVHQGGVTIMIELNDAGHEHIFPIEESWVDHVAILNDNGFPWPQQEAYDFFDRFTLRRVRIDAYDMEQLPKIMEEIRKDTSTEGAVLYLERDSKAIGLLKVKSDHYVIARRTRETLRSALVKPMSDAKASAALPKVTKRLEEGMASLTHVAGWSADAWPKWAAHATAFADAWMKAFLQGDDMMRKALVIEFHNKFGSLYERFWRTHEVLPLTDFSLETAKKAPSCATVADMPTSPVSTCVSRIEKGGVAEGSEPDKAESQWQTATAKTVNCLGRAARFKKDQGVGPELTARAGCLPPRRECPFEPEETSTFFSRDGGLTWVEAHKGAFIYEFGDHGGLIVMADDLKKTGEVIFTWNEGESWYDFKVTNTPFEVDNIITEPNLTSTTFVMFGTREDGSGVVYYLKFDSLEFPACKGSSFADSVSSDYETWTASDGRGEGLCMLGQQITYTRRKRTSQCWNGEAFERPTVKKTCACTEADFACDVGFVRQVGSTECVFGGADMMPERPALAVTVTGGRS
;
A
#
# COMPACT_ATOMS: atom_id res chain seq x y z
N MET A 1 6.93 -23.95 50.82
CA MET A 1 5.94 -24.87 50.22
C MET A 1 6.40 -26.30 50.47
N VAL A 2 5.58 -27.13 51.10
CA VAL A 2 5.91 -28.54 51.37
C VAL A 2 5.72 -29.31 50.05
N LYS A 3 6.77 -29.96 49.53
CA LYS A 3 6.71 -30.72 48.27
C LYS A 3 5.74 -31.89 48.45
N LYS A 4 4.66 -31.93 47.66
CA LYS A 4 3.72 -33.05 47.61
C LYS A 4 3.96 -33.91 46.37
N LYS A 5 3.87 -35.22 46.51
CA LYS A 5 3.96 -36.22 45.45
C LYS A 5 2.75 -37.15 45.53
N THR A 6 2.30 -37.64 44.39
CA THR A 6 1.22 -38.61 44.27
C THR A 6 1.72 -40.00 44.65
N ASP A 7 1.09 -40.59 45.66
CA ASP A 7 1.31 -41.99 46.07
C ASP A 7 0.59 -42.91 45.05
N PRO A 8 1.30 -43.81 44.34
CA PRO A 8 0.69 -44.64 43.31
C PRO A 8 -0.30 -45.69 43.87
N VAL A 9 -0.32 -45.94 45.18
CA VAL A 9 -1.27 -46.90 45.79
C VAL A 9 -2.67 -46.31 45.95
N ASP A 10 -2.80 -45.01 46.24
CA ASP A 10 -4.10 -44.36 46.44
C ASP A 10 -4.40 -43.22 45.45
N GLY A 11 -3.43 -42.86 44.61
CA GLY A 11 -3.55 -41.80 43.62
C GLY A 11 -3.64 -40.38 44.21
N CYS A 12 -3.40 -40.21 45.51
CA CYS A 12 -3.52 -38.93 46.22
C CYS A 12 -2.15 -38.25 46.44
N ALA A 13 -2.15 -36.91 46.46
CA ALA A 13 -0.97 -36.10 46.70
C ALA A 13 -0.69 -35.94 48.20
N HIS A 14 0.34 -36.62 48.70
CA HIS A 14 0.81 -36.52 50.07
C HIS A 14 2.11 -35.74 50.13
N SER A 15 2.45 -35.14 51.27
CA SER A 15 3.82 -34.77 51.62
C SER A 15 4.53 -35.94 52.28
N LEU A 16 5.87 -35.95 52.33
CA LEU A 16 6.61 -37.04 52.97
C LEU A 16 6.16 -37.27 54.43
N ALA A 17 5.88 -36.21 55.18
CA ALA A 17 5.39 -36.31 56.55
C ALA A 17 3.98 -36.92 56.65
N GLU A 18 3.08 -36.59 55.71
CA GLU A 18 1.75 -37.19 55.63
C GLU A 18 1.83 -38.68 55.22
N LEU A 19 2.78 -39.03 54.33
CA LEU A 19 3.01 -40.41 53.91
C LEU A 19 3.61 -41.28 55.04
N GLU A 20 4.53 -40.71 55.82
CA GLU A 20 5.10 -41.35 57.01
C GLU A 20 4.06 -41.64 58.09
N GLU A 21 3.12 -40.73 58.30
CA GLU A 21 2.03 -40.94 59.28
C GLU A 21 1.00 -41.96 58.77
N LYS A 22 0.69 -41.94 57.46
CA LYS A 22 -0.24 -42.87 56.82
C LYS A 22 0.23 -44.33 56.90
N TYR A 23 1.52 -44.58 56.70
CA TYR A 23 2.09 -45.93 56.72
C TYR A 23 2.77 -46.30 58.05
N LYS A 24 2.57 -45.47 59.08
CA LYS A 24 3.12 -45.65 60.42
C LYS A 24 2.65 -46.98 61.02
N GLY A 25 3.61 -47.77 61.49
CA GLY A 25 3.37 -49.09 62.07
C GLY A 25 3.22 -50.24 61.06
N LYS A 26 3.13 -49.96 59.75
CA LYS A 26 3.15 -50.98 58.69
C LYS A 26 4.52 -51.14 58.02
N TYR A 27 5.27 -50.04 57.85
CA TYR A 27 6.61 -50.05 57.25
C TYR A 27 7.57 -49.20 58.08
N LYS A 28 8.88 -49.48 57.99
CA LYS A 28 9.90 -48.67 58.69
C LYS A 28 10.07 -47.34 57.96
N LYS A 29 10.38 -46.25 58.67
CA LYS A 29 10.56 -44.92 58.07
C LYS A 29 11.52 -44.89 56.88
N LYS A 30 12.61 -45.66 56.93
CA LYS A 30 13.57 -45.75 55.81
C LYS A 30 12.97 -46.35 54.54
N GLU A 31 12.03 -47.29 54.67
CA GLU A 31 11.34 -47.92 53.53
C GLU A 31 10.31 -46.96 52.93
N ILE A 32 9.61 -46.19 53.79
CA ILE A 32 8.65 -45.16 53.35
C ILE A 32 9.36 -44.02 52.62
N GLN A 33 10.55 -43.63 53.10
CA GLN A 33 11.35 -42.62 52.41
C GLN A 33 11.86 -43.10 51.06
N TYR A 34 12.34 -44.35 50.96
CA TYR A 34 12.74 -44.93 49.68
C TYR A 34 11.55 -44.96 48.70
N TYR A 35 10.39 -45.42 49.16
CA TYR A 35 9.15 -45.44 48.38
C TYR A 35 8.70 -44.05 47.90
N TRP A 36 8.85 -43.02 48.74
CA TRP A 36 8.58 -41.62 48.38
C TRP A 36 9.53 -41.07 47.31
N GLU A 37 10.79 -41.53 47.31
CA GLU A 37 11.81 -41.07 46.37
C GLU A 37 11.73 -41.79 45.03
N THR A 38 11.43 -43.10 45.02
CA THR A 38 11.48 -43.93 43.81
C THR A 38 10.12 -44.14 43.15
N GLU A 39 9.03 -44.33 43.91
CA GLU A 39 7.72 -44.73 43.37
C GLU A 39 6.71 -43.57 43.31
N CYS A 40 6.79 -42.61 44.23
CA CYS A 40 5.86 -41.47 44.26
C CYS A 40 6.20 -40.41 43.18
N LYS A 41 5.19 -40.01 42.39
CA LYS A 41 5.36 -39.10 41.24
C LYS A 41 5.05 -37.64 41.63
N PRO A 42 5.80 -36.64 41.14
CA PRO A 42 5.48 -35.24 41.40
C PRO A 42 4.10 -34.87 40.82
N VAL A 43 3.32 -34.10 41.57
CA VAL A 43 1.99 -33.63 41.13
C VAL A 43 2.19 -32.59 40.03
N THR A 44 1.87 -32.95 38.78
CA THR A 44 1.84 -32.02 37.64
C THR A 44 0.44 -31.41 37.56
N GLU A 45 0.34 -30.10 37.75
CA GLU A 45 -0.92 -29.36 37.65
C GLU A 45 -1.30 -29.16 36.16
N ASP A 46 -2.10 -30.07 35.61
CA ASP A 46 -2.88 -29.85 34.38
C ASP A 46 -4.36 -30.09 34.70
N VAL A 47 -5.16 -29.02 34.60
CA VAL A 47 -6.60 -29.03 34.90
C VAL A 47 -7.38 -28.96 33.59
N ALA A 48 -7.99 -30.09 33.20
CA ALA A 48 -9.11 -30.11 32.27
C ALA A 48 -10.42 -30.25 33.06
N LYS A 49 -11.45 -29.46 32.73
CA LYS A 49 -12.80 -29.61 33.27
C LYS A 49 -13.84 -29.32 32.19
N ALA A 50 -14.90 -30.12 32.17
CA ALA A 50 -16.15 -29.84 31.48
C ALA A 50 -17.30 -29.79 32.54
N PRO A 51 -18.51 -29.28 32.22
CA PRO A 51 -19.12 -28.08 32.82
C PRO A 51 -20.26 -28.41 33.80
N PRO A 52 -20.82 -27.46 34.60
CA PRO A 52 -21.97 -26.67 34.11
C PRO A 52 -22.25 -25.29 34.78
N ALA A 53 -23.24 -24.63 34.18
CA ALA A 53 -24.22 -23.65 34.72
C ALA A 53 -23.86 -22.16 34.79
N ALA A 54 -24.70 -21.39 34.08
CA ALA A 54 -24.65 -19.95 33.88
C ALA A 54 -24.65 -19.14 35.20
N LYS A 55 -23.74 -18.17 35.27
CA LYS A 55 -23.80 -17.03 36.19
C LYS A 55 -23.71 -15.74 35.39
N ALA A 56 -24.47 -14.75 35.84
CA ALA A 56 -24.55 -13.39 35.28
C ALA A 56 -23.16 -12.76 35.06
N PRO A 57 -23.01 -11.89 34.05
CA PRO A 57 -21.70 -11.41 33.58
C PRO A 57 -20.96 -10.68 34.70
N ALA A 58 -19.81 -11.25 35.09
CA ALA A 58 -18.90 -10.60 36.00
C ALA A 58 -18.16 -9.48 35.26
N ALA A 59 -18.07 -8.31 35.89
CA ALA A 59 -17.34 -7.17 35.36
C ALA A 59 -15.87 -7.53 35.02
N PRO A 60 -15.27 -6.89 34.00
CA PRO A 60 -13.99 -7.28 33.44
C PRO A 60 -12.87 -7.05 34.47
N ARG A 61 -12.12 -8.11 34.78
CA ARG A 61 -10.91 -8.02 35.59
C ARG A 61 -9.76 -7.53 34.70
N LEU A 62 -9.33 -6.28 34.89
CA LEU A 62 -8.01 -5.81 34.48
C LEU A 62 -6.93 -6.75 35.05
N VAL A 63 -6.35 -7.60 34.20
CA VAL A 63 -5.27 -8.53 34.60
C VAL A 63 -3.97 -7.73 34.65
N ARG A 64 -3.85 -6.91 35.70
CA ARG A 64 -2.66 -6.29 36.32
C ARG A 64 -2.98 -4.98 37.07
N SER A 65 -4.24 -4.65 37.36
CA SER A 65 -4.48 -3.70 38.45
C SER A 65 -4.08 -4.41 39.74
N ARG A 66 -2.83 -4.22 40.19
CA ARG A 66 -2.47 -4.64 41.53
C ARG A 66 -3.49 -3.98 42.46
N SER A 67 -4.16 -4.75 43.31
CA SER A 67 -5.33 -4.30 44.09
C SER A 67 -5.08 -3.05 44.95
N TRP A 68 -3.81 -2.67 45.16
CA TRP A 68 -3.38 -1.49 45.89
C TRP A 68 -3.36 -0.18 45.07
N LEU A 69 -3.52 -0.21 43.74
CA LEU A 69 -3.55 1.02 42.95
C LEU A 69 -4.83 1.82 43.22
N LYS A 70 -4.67 3.14 43.37
CA LYS A 70 -5.80 4.07 43.49
C LYS A 70 -6.65 4.00 42.22
N LYS A 71 -7.95 3.76 42.39
CA LYS A 71 -8.93 3.77 41.30
C LYS A 71 -9.75 5.05 41.36
N VAL A 72 -9.88 5.73 40.24
CA VAL A 72 -10.68 6.94 40.07
C VAL A 72 -11.57 6.72 38.86
N CYS A 73 -12.89 6.87 39.01
CA CYS A 73 -13.87 6.59 37.95
C CYS A 73 -13.69 5.20 37.29
N GLY A 74 -13.35 4.19 38.11
CA GLY A 74 -13.08 2.82 37.66
C GLY A 74 -11.72 2.60 36.98
N ILE A 75 -10.93 3.65 36.74
CA ILE A 75 -9.62 3.58 36.09
C ILE A 75 -8.53 3.46 37.17
N PRO A 76 -7.69 2.41 37.15
CA PRO A 76 -6.52 2.35 38.02
C PRO A 76 -5.46 3.35 37.54
N LEU A 77 -4.98 4.18 38.44
CA LEU A 77 -3.91 5.16 38.19
C LEU A 77 -2.56 4.60 38.62
N LEU A 78 -1.52 4.86 37.84
CA LEU A 78 -0.15 4.64 38.28
C LEU A 78 0.22 5.65 39.39
N PRO A 79 1.20 5.37 40.26
CA PRO A 79 1.61 6.32 41.30
C PRO A 79 2.02 7.70 40.76
N CYS A 80 2.58 7.76 39.54
CA CYS A 80 2.92 9.02 38.87
C CYS A 80 1.73 9.74 38.23
N GLU A 81 0.55 9.11 38.19
CA GLU A 81 -0.69 9.65 37.61
C GLU A 81 -1.69 10.06 38.69
N GLU A 82 -1.43 9.77 39.98
CA GLU A 82 -2.39 10.05 41.06
C GLU A 82 -2.72 11.54 41.22
N SER A 83 -1.81 12.44 40.84
CA SER A 83 -2.04 13.89 40.81
C SER A 83 -3.07 14.31 39.77
N LEU A 84 -3.37 13.46 38.78
CA LEU A 84 -4.37 13.72 37.72
C LEU A 84 -5.79 13.34 38.14
N ALA A 85 -5.99 12.75 39.32
CA ALA A 85 -7.29 12.30 39.80
C ALA A 85 -8.40 13.38 39.71
N PRO A 86 -8.17 14.65 40.12
CA PRO A 86 -9.22 15.68 40.03
C PRO A 86 -9.64 15.98 38.57
N LEU A 87 -8.68 15.97 37.64
CA LEU A 87 -8.96 16.19 36.21
C LEU A 87 -9.73 15.02 35.61
N LEU A 88 -9.43 13.80 36.06
CA LEU A 88 -10.15 12.60 35.65
C LEU A 88 -11.60 12.58 36.18
N GLU A 89 -11.81 13.00 37.42
CA GLU A 89 -13.16 13.16 37.99
C GLU A 89 -13.96 14.23 37.23
N ALA A 90 -13.32 15.35 36.85
CA ALA A 90 -13.94 16.37 36.00
C ALA A 90 -14.30 15.84 34.61
N PHE A 91 -13.47 14.96 34.02
CA PHE A 91 -13.79 14.32 32.74
C PHE A 91 -15.00 13.38 32.85
N ASP A 92 -15.10 12.63 33.94
CA ASP A 92 -16.20 11.66 34.15
C ASP A 92 -17.54 12.36 34.45
N THR A 93 -17.48 13.42 35.27
CA THR A 93 -18.66 14.21 35.69
C THR A 93 -19.05 15.32 34.70
N GLY A 94 -18.21 15.61 33.70
CA GLY A 94 -18.47 16.64 32.69
C GLY A 94 -19.74 16.32 31.89
N GLY A 95 -20.84 17.03 32.16
CA GLY A 95 -22.14 16.73 31.56
C GLY A 95 -22.24 16.99 30.05
N THR A 96 -21.43 17.90 29.49
CA THR A 96 -21.42 18.22 28.05
C THR A 96 -20.16 17.70 27.35
N GLY A 97 -20.25 17.39 26.05
CA GLY A 97 -19.09 16.94 25.25
C GLY A 97 -17.91 17.91 25.28
N ALA A 98 -18.19 19.23 25.26
CA ALA A 98 -17.17 20.27 25.36
C ALA A 98 -16.43 20.27 26.71
N ALA A 99 -17.15 20.05 27.83
CA ALA A 99 -16.53 19.96 29.16
C ALA A 99 -15.63 18.72 29.26
N LYS A 100 -16.07 17.58 28.73
CA LYS A 100 -15.25 16.36 28.66
C LYS A 100 -14.00 16.57 27.81
N GLN A 101 -14.12 17.22 26.66
CA GLN A 101 -12.99 17.53 25.79
C GLN A 101 -11.98 18.47 26.48
N ALA A 102 -12.46 19.51 27.17
CA ALA A 102 -11.58 20.42 27.93
C ALA A 102 -10.82 19.67 29.04
N ALA A 103 -11.52 18.84 29.82
CA ALA A 103 -10.88 18.02 30.85
C ALA A 103 -9.88 17.01 30.27
N GLN A 104 -10.17 16.40 29.12
CA GLN A 104 -9.25 15.52 28.40
C GLN A 104 -7.97 16.26 28.01
N LEU A 105 -8.09 17.48 27.46
CA LEU A 105 -6.93 18.28 27.05
C LEU A 105 -6.06 18.67 28.25
N GLU A 106 -6.65 19.13 29.35
CA GLU A 106 -5.90 19.44 30.58
C GLU A 106 -5.20 18.20 31.15
N LEU A 107 -5.88 17.05 31.15
CA LEU A 107 -5.30 15.79 31.59
C LEU A 107 -4.08 15.41 30.75
N LEU A 108 -4.18 15.52 29.42
CA LEU A 108 -3.07 15.23 28.51
C LEU A 108 -1.92 16.23 28.63
N ARG A 109 -2.21 17.52 28.87
CA ARG A 109 -1.20 18.56 29.13
C ARG A 109 -0.40 18.28 30.41
N ALA A 110 -1.06 17.73 31.43
CA ALA A 110 -0.45 17.42 32.72
C ALA A 110 0.18 16.02 32.80
N HIS A 111 -0.05 15.15 31.81
CA HIS A 111 0.35 13.75 31.91
C HIS A 111 1.87 13.55 31.78
N PRO A 112 2.54 12.82 32.71
CA PRO A 112 4.00 12.71 32.76
C PRO A 112 4.63 11.97 31.57
N PHE A 113 3.83 11.19 30.83
CA PHE A 113 4.27 10.43 29.66
C PHE A 113 3.70 10.95 28.34
N VAL A 114 3.20 12.19 28.30
CA VAL A 114 2.68 12.83 27.09
C VAL A 114 3.49 14.08 26.80
N ASP A 115 4.04 14.15 25.59
CA ASP A 115 4.63 15.37 25.03
C ASP A 115 3.56 16.20 24.34
N ARG A 116 3.70 17.51 24.44
CA ARG A 116 2.86 18.49 23.77
C ARG A 116 3.73 19.35 22.87
N LYS A 117 3.55 19.18 21.55
CA LYS A 117 4.17 20.05 20.56
C LYS A 117 3.19 21.11 20.09
N VAL A 118 3.46 22.35 20.48
CA VAL A 118 2.72 23.52 20.01
C VAL A 118 3.27 23.92 18.63
N LYS A 119 2.37 24.18 17.69
CA LYS A 119 2.70 24.70 16.36
C LYS A 119 1.78 25.86 16.02
N GLU A 120 2.32 26.81 15.28
CA GLU A 120 1.56 27.89 14.66
C GLU A 120 1.12 27.46 13.26
N VAL A 121 0.03 28.06 12.79
CA VAL A 121 -0.49 27.90 11.44
C VAL A 121 -0.29 29.22 10.71
N SER A 122 0.13 29.15 9.44
CA SER A 122 0.39 30.36 8.67
C SER A 122 -0.91 31.15 8.48
N PRO A 123 -0.90 32.49 8.59
CA PRO A 123 -2.08 33.32 8.43
C PRO A 123 -2.78 33.13 7.08
N GLU A 124 -2.03 32.77 6.03
CA GLU A 124 -2.54 32.50 4.68
C GLU A 124 -3.46 31.26 4.63
N ALA A 125 -3.37 30.37 5.63
CA ALA A 125 -4.25 29.22 5.78
C ALA A 125 -5.56 29.56 6.52
N LEU A 126 -5.75 30.79 6.99
CA LEU A 126 -6.85 31.20 7.86
C LEU A 126 -7.67 32.34 7.25
N ALA A 127 -8.88 32.55 7.78
CA ALA A 127 -9.66 33.75 7.51
C ALA A 127 -9.02 34.98 8.19
N PRO A 128 -9.29 36.20 7.68
CA PRO A 128 -8.83 37.44 8.33
C PRO A 128 -9.25 37.49 9.80
N ASP A 129 -8.37 38.01 10.66
CA ASP A 129 -8.57 38.17 12.11
C ASP A 129 -8.80 36.87 12.91
N VAL A 130 -8.58 35.71 12.29
CA VAL A 130 -8.59 34.39 12.95
C VAL A 130 -7.16 33.94 13.21
N SER A 131 -6.89 33.50 14.43
CA SER A 131 -5.64 32.81 14.78
C SER A 131 -5.93 31.43 15.32
N VAL A 132 -4.98 30.50 15.20
CA VAL A 132 -5.12 29.15 15.73
C VAL A 132 -3.84 28.68 16.40
N GLN A 133 -3.99 28.11 17.59
CA GLN A 133 -2.93 27.40 18.30
C GLN A 133 -3.12 25.89 18.13
N VAL A 134 -2.12 25.20 17.60
CA VAL A 134 -2.18 23.75 17.37
C VAL A 134 -1.36 23.01 18.43
N GLU A 135 -1.98 22.08 19.13
CA GLU A 135 -1.31 21.20 20.11
C GLU A 135 -1.35 19.76 19.62
N ASN A 136 -0.18 19.23 19.25
CA ASN A 136 -0.02 17.81 18.92
C ASN A 136 0.44 17.02 20.14
N PHE A 137 -0.34 16.05 20.58
CA PHE A 137 -0.05 15.20 21.73
C PHE A 137 0.58 13.88 21.29
N ARG A 138 1.70 13.49 21.92
CA ARG A 138 2.45 12.27 21.58
C ARG A 138 2.93 11.55 22.82
N LEU A 139 3.06 10.23 22.74
CA LEU A 139 3.63 9.44 23.82
C LEU A 139 5.14 9.68 23.98
N MET A 140 5.57 9.82 25.23
CA MET A 140 6.97 9.94 25.62
C MET A 140 7.56 8.59 26.04
N VAL A 141 7.74 7.71 25.07
CA VAL A 141 8.27 6.35 25.27
C VAL A 141 9.62 6.35 26.00
N VAL A 142 10.50 7.30 25.67
CA VAL A 142 11.83 7.41 26.31
C VAL A 142 11.71 7.73 27.79
N GLN A 143 10.79 8.61 28.16
CA GLN A 143 10.55 8.98 29.56
C GLN A 143 9.91 7.81 30.31
N PHE A 144 8.95 7.12 29.70
CA PHE A 144 8.39 5.90 30.25
C PHE A 144 9.44 4.80 30.45
N ARG A 145 10.35 4.59 29.48
CA ARG A 145 11.51 3.67 29.62
C ARG A 145 12.38 4.03 30.81
N LYS A 146 12.66 5.31 31.04
CA LYS A 146 13.45 5.77 32.20
C LYS A 146 12.70 5.48 33.50
N TRP A 147 11.41 5.79 33.55
CA TRP A 147 10.56 5.53 34.71
C TRP A 147 10.46 4.03 35.03
N LEU A 148 10.31 3.16 34.02
CA LEU A 148 10.27 1.71 34.21
C LEU A 148 11.49 1.20 34.99
N LYS A 149 12.70 1.69 34.67
CA LYS A 149 13.95 1.27 35.33
C LYS A 149 14.01 1.61 36.82
N THR A 150 13.34 2.69 37.23
CA THR A 150 13.31 3.16 38.62
C THR A 150 12.06 2.71 39.37
N SER A 151 11.18 1.94 38.71
CA SER A 151 9.88 1.56 39.24
C SER A 151 9.82 0.08 39.58
N VAL A 152 8.76 -0.33 40.30
CA VAL A 152 8.45 -1.75 40.58
C VAL A 152 7.88 -2.49 39.36
N TRP A 153 7.80 -1.84 38.20
CA TRP A 153 7.22 -2.37 36.97
C TRP A 153 8.32 -2.95 36.07
N LYS A 154 8.08 -4.15 35.54
CA LYS A 154 9.02 -4.86 34.66
C LYS A 154 8.49 -4.83 33.22
N GLY A 155 9.34 -4.46 32.26
CA GLY A 155 8.99 -4.45 30.83
C GLY A 155 9.98 -3.67 29.97
N LYS A 156 9.83 -3.76 28.65
CA LYS A 156 10.50 -2.87 27.69
C LYS A 156 9.53 -1.72 27.38
N GLY A 157 9.99 -0.47 27.42
CA GLY A 157 9.10 0.67 27.16
C GLY A 157 8.86 0.83 25.66
N PHE A 158 7.84 0.20 25.11
CA PHE A 158 7.35 0.51 23.77
C PHE A 158 6.03 1.27 23.86
N ASP A 159 5.52 1.83 22.75
CA ASP A 159 4.21 2.51 22.71
C ASP A 159 3.14 1.61 23.37
N ASP A 160 3.15 0.34 22.99
CA ASP A 160 2.12 -0.64 23.38
C ASP A 160 2.26 -1.03 24.84
N GLY A 161 3.50 -1.07 25.35
CA GLY A 161 3.79 -1.25 26.76
C GLY A 161 3.31 -0.10 27.63
N VAL A 162 3.35 1.15 27.12
CA VAL A 162 2.80 2.32 27.83
C VAL A 162 1.29 2.17 27.97
N TYR A 163 0.59 1.89 26.87
CA TYR A 163 -0.87 1.71 26.88
C TYR A 163 -1.30 0.51 27.71
N LEU A 164 -0.53 -0.59 27.70
CA LEU A 164 -0.78 -1.75 28.56
C LEU A 164 -0.64 -1.38 30.04
N THR A 165 0.34 -0.55 30.39
CA THR A 165 0.64 -0.21 31.79
C THR A 165 -0.29 0.89 32.33
N SER A 166 -0.56 1.93 31.53
CA SER A 166 -1.42 3.05 31.90
C SER A 166 -2.83 2.87 31.31
N ALA A 167 -3.76 2.43 32.14
CA ALA A 167 -5.18 2.37 31.78
C ALA A 167 -5.74 3.78 31.46
N LEU A 168 -5.19 4.81 32.11
CA LEU A 168 -5.53 6.20 31.86
C LEU A 168 -5.21 6.61 30.42
N LEU A 169 -3.96 6.42 29.97
CA LEU A 169 -3.57 6.77 28.59
C LEU A 169 -4.32 5.97 27.54
N ARG A 170 -4.62 4.70 27.82
CA ARG A 170 -5.41 3.86 26.92
C ARG A 170 -6.80 4.41 26.67
N LYS A 171 -7.42 5.03 27.69
CA LYS A 171 -8.71 5.70 27.56
C LYS A 171 -8.59 7.11 26.98
N MET A 172 -7.54 7.86 27.35
CA MET A 172 -7.49 9.30 27.12
C MET A 172 -6.66 9.76 25.92
N LEU A 173 -5.72 8.95 25.42
CA LEU A 173 -4.83 9.34 24.32
C LEU A 173 -4.98 8.41 23.11
N PRO A 174 -5.91 8.72 22.18
CA PRO A 174 -5.94 8.07 20.87
C PRO A 174 -4.64 8.28 20.08
N ARG A 175 -4.39 7.44 19.08
CA ARG A 175 -3.26 7.61 18.17
C ARG A 175 -3.49 8.85 17.30
N GLY A 176 -2.51 9.76 17.28
CA GLY A 176 -2.59 10.98 16.49
C GLY A 176 -3.66 11.93 16.98
N PHE A 177 -3.46 12.49 18.16
CA PHE A 177 -4.40 13.41 18.79
C PHE A 177 -3.89 14.85 18.68
N THR A 178 -4.65 15.69 18.00
CA THR A 178 -4.31 17.10 17.75
C THR A 178 -5.48 17.99 18.12
N ASN A 179 -5.22 19.01 18.93
CA ASN A 179 -6.18 20.07 19.24
C ASN A 179 -5.85 21.34 18.44
N PHE A 180 -6.89 21.99 17.94
CA PHE A 180 -6.83 23.28 17.25
C PHE A 180 -7.70 24.26 18.01
N CYS A 181 -7.07 25.22 18.69
CA CYS A 181 -7.77 26.27 19.43
C CYS A 181 -7.81 27.53 18.58
N PHE A 182 -8.96 27.81 17.97
CA PHE A 182 -9.19 29.00 17.16
C PHE A 182 -9.65 30.16 18.03
N THR A 183 -9.10 31.34 17.79
CA THR A 183 -9.52 32.59 18.43
C THR A 183 -9.78 33.65 17.37
N LYS A 184 -10.78 34.49 17.63
CA LYS A 184 -11.12 35.65 16.81
C LYS A 184 -11.57 36.78 17.75
N VAL A 185 -11.13 38.00 17.46
CA VAL A 185 -11.43 39.16 18.32
C VAL A 185 -12.94 39.35 18.42
N GLY A 186 -13.46 39.39 19.65
CA GLY A 186 -14.90 39.56 19.91
C GLY A 186 -15.74 38.28 19.84
N GLU A 187 -15.14 37.13 19.54
CA GLU A 187 -15.85 35.82 19.53
C GLU A 187 -15.25 34.86 20.57
N SER A 188 -16.06 33.88 21.00
CA SER A 188 -15.61 32.86 21.96
C SER A 188 -14.68 31.83 21.28
N PRO A 189 -13.59 31.37 21.93
CA PRO A 189 -12.69 30.38 21.35
C PRO A 189 -13.39 29.10 20.93
N VAL A 190 -12.99 28.54 19.78
CA VAL A 190 -13.53 27.28 19.24
C VAL A 190 -12.42 26.24 19.24
N ASN A 191 -12.64 25.10 19.90
CA ASN A 191 -11.72 23.96 19.88
C ASN A 191 -12.19 22.89 18.90
N VAL A 192 -11.32 22.51 17.97
CA VAL A 192 -11.51 21.36 17.08
C VAL A 192 -10.48 20.31 17.42
N VAL A 193 -10.89 19.06 17.60
CA VAL A 193 -9.98 17.93 17.82
C VAL A 193 -9.99 17.00 16.62
N LEU A 194 -8.80 16.70 16.11
CA LEU A 194 -8.56 15.64 15.14
C LEU A 194 -7.90 14.46 15.86
N ARG A 195 -8.52 13.28 15.81
CA ARG A 195 -8.06 12.09 16.53
C ARG A 195 -8.11 10.85 15.64
N GLY A 196 -7.14 9.96 15.77
CA GLY A 196 -7.21 8.62 15.18
C GLY A 196 -7.84 7.60 16.12
N PHE A 197 -7.67 6.31 15.80
CA PHE A 197 -8.15 5.22 16.63
C PHE A 197 -7.55 5.25 18.04
N LEU A 198 -8.36 4.83 19.02
CA LEU A 198 -7.82 4.35 20.29
C LEU A 198 -6.83 3.20 20.04
N LYS A 199 -5.86 3.03 20.94
CA LYS A 199 -4.90 1.94 20.79
C LYS A 199 -5.64 0.61 20.92
N PHE A 200 -5.42 -0.29 19.97
CA PHE A 200 -5.86 -1.68 19.99
C PHE A 200 -4.70 -2.63 19.71
N THR A 201 -4.88 -3.90 20.09
CA THR A 201 -3.91 -4.99 20.02
C THR A 201 -4.49 -6.12 19.15
N GLY A 202 -3.64 -6.98 18.61
CA GLY A 202 -4.03 -8.28 18.11
C GLY A 202 -4.07 -9.31 19.24
N LEU A 203 -4.35 -10.55 18.86
CA LEU A 203 -4.57 -11.65 19.80
C LEU A 203 -3.30 -12.41 20.15
N THR A 204 -2.28 -12.34 19.29
CA THR A 204 -1.02 -13.05 19.49
C THR A 204 0.16 -12.10 19.44
N ALA A 205 1.30 -12.50 20.04
CA ALA A 205 2.53 -11.72 19.99
C ALA A 205 2.98 -11.40 18.55
N ALA A 206 2.59 -12.23 17.58
CA ALA A 206 2.77 -12.02 16.14
C ALA A 206 2.19 -10.69 15.65
N ASP A 207 1.02 -10.35 16.18
CA ASP A 207 0.22 -9.24 15.71
C ASP A 207 0.75 -7.89 16.29
N GLU A 208 1.59 -7.94 17.32
CA GLU A 208 2.12 -6.77 18.02
C GLU A 208 3.45 -6.23 17.49
N ASP A 209 4.21 -6.98 16.71
CA ASP A 209 5.60 -6.66 16.29
C ASP A 209 6.60 -6.39 17.45
N GLU A 210 6.15 -6.38 18.70
CA GLU A 210 6.91 -5.93 19.86
C GLU A 210 6.69 -6.87 21.06
N ASP A 211 7.73 -7.03 21.90
CA ASP A 211 7.64 -7.75 23.19
C ASP A 211 6.87 -6.95 24.26
N SER A 212 5.80 -6.25 23.88
CA SER A 212 5.01 -5.40 24.77
C SER A 212 4.15 -6.20 25.75
N LYS A 213 3.90 -7.48 25.44
CA LYS A 213 2.94 -8.35 26.14
C LYS A 213 1.50 -7.84 26.11
N ALA A 214 1.17 -6.91 25.21
CA ALA A 214 -0.18 -6.34 25.11
C ALA A 214 -1.26 -7.41 24.86
N THR A 215 -0.90 -8.47 24.14
CA THR A 215 -1.75 -9.62 23.85
C THR A 215 -2.10 -10.47 25.07
N GLU A 216 -1.31 -10.41 26.16
CA GLU A 216 -1.61 -11.10 27.43
C GLU A 216 -2.87 -10.52 28.10
N ASP A 217 -3.31 -9.31 27.73
CA ASP A 217 -4.50 -8.64 28.24
C ASP A 217 -5.26 -7.90 27.11
N ALA A 218 -5.58 -8.64 26.04
CA ALA A 218 -6.28 -8.10 24.87
C ALA A 218 -7.64 -7.49 25.24
N ALA A 219 -8.35 -8.07 26.22
CA ALA A 219 -9.63 -7.57 26.72
C ALA A 219 -9.53 -6.12 27.22
N ALA A 220 -8.42 -5.74 27.85
CA ALA A 220 -8.24 -4.38 28.34
C ALA A 220 -8.06 -3.33 27.22
N PHE A 221 -7.92 -3.74 25.95
CA PHE A 221 -7.93 -2.85 24.78
C PHE A 221 -9.28 -2.78 24.06
N LEU A 222 -10.26 -3.59 24.48
CA LEU A 222 -11.62 -3.53 23.97
C LEU A 222 -12.35 -2.32 24.56
N PHE A 223 -13.35 -1.85 23.83
CA PHE A 223 -14.09 -0.65 24.17
C PHE A 223 -15.10 -0.92 25.28
N HIS A 224 -15.42 0.10 26.06
CA HIS A 224 -16.46 0.04 27.11
C HIS A 224 -16.29 -1.08 28.15
N GLY A 225 -15.10 -1.66 28.25
CA GLY A 225 -14.85 -2.81 29.11
C GLY A 225 -15.44 -4.12 28.59
N TYR A 226 -15.82 -4.23 27.32
CA TYR A 226 -16.24 -5.52 26.79
C TYR A 226 -15.09 -6.54 26.77
N THR A 227 -15.45 -7.79 26.65
CA THR A 227 -14.55 -8.93 26.45
C THR A 227 -14.79 -9.55 25.07
N MET A 228 -13.90 -10.47 24.66
CA MET A 228 -14.10 -11.25 23.44
C MET A 228 -15.40 -12.06 23.47
N GLU A 229 -15.85 -12.49 24.64
CA GLU A 229 -17.08 -13.28 24.84
C GLU A 229 -18.35 -12.46 24.60
N ASP A 230 -18.24 -11.13 24.67
CA ASP A 230 -19.36 -10.23 24.42
C ASP A 230 -19.62 -10.00 22.92
N ALA A 231 -18.67 -10.35 22.06
CA ALA A 231 -18.81 -10.22 20.61
C ALA A 231 -19.84 -11.23 20.08
N GLN A 232 -20.77 -10.77 19.25
CA GLN A 232 -21.74 -11.62 18.56
C GLN A 232 -21.24 -12.03 17.18
N ARG A 233 -20.54 -11.12 16.50
CA ARG A 233 -19.96 -11.31 15.17
C ARG A 233 -18.70 -10.47 15.02
N PHE A 234 -17.99 -10.66 13.92
CA PHE A 234 -16.89 -9.78 13.55
C PHE A 234 -16.87 -9.47 12.06
N LEU A 235 -16.32 -8.31 11.71
CA LEU A 235 -16.08 -7.92 10.32
C LEU A 235 -14.58 -7.86 10.05
N VAL A 236 -14.17 -8.38 8.91
CA VAL A 236 -12.79 -8.37 8.43
C VAL A 236 -12.65 -7.22 7.44
N THR A 237 -11.74 -6.30 7.69
CA THR A 237 -11.31 -5.32 6.69
C THR A 237 -9.88 -5.60 6.27
N THR A 238 -9.61 -5.60 4.97
CA THR A 238 -8.24 -5.73 4.45
C THR A 238 -7.38 -4.59 4.99
N LYS A 239 -6.19 -4.91 5.50
CA LYS A 239 -5.24 -3.89 5.91
C LYS A 239 -4.42 -3.45 4.71
N SER A 240 -4.74 -2.27 4.17
CA SER A 240 -3.97 -1.67 3.09
C SER A 240 -2.50 -1.47 3.49
N ASN A 241 -1.60 -1.48 2.51
CA ASN A 241 -0.15 -1.42 2.71
C ASN A 241 0.39 0.01 2.95
N GLY A 242 -0.53 0.97 3.07
CA GLY A 242 -0.27 2.40 3.10
C GLY A 242 0.00 3.00 4.49
N GLU A 243 0.11 4.33 4.51
CA GLU A 243 0.30 5.14 5.70
C GLU A 243 -1.02 5.62 6.29
N ASN A 244 -1.15 5.50 7.61
CA ASN A 244 -2.36 5.88 8.33
C ASN A 244 -2.58 7.40 8.27
N GLY A 245 -3.73 7.80 7.74
CA GLY A 245 -4.20 9.18 7.67
C GLY A 245 -5.57 9.37 8.31
N LYS A 246 -5.90 10.62 8.56
CA LYS A 246 -7.20 11.02 9.12
C LYS A 246 -7.55 12.43 8.69
N TYR A 247 -8.84 12.71 8.56
CA TYR A 247 -9.32 14.04 8.29
C TYR A 247 -10.72 14.32 8.84
N THR A 248 -11.03 15.59 9.01
CA THR A 248 -12.37 16.08 9.38
C THR A 248 -12.61 17.48 8.82
N PHE A 249 -13.87 17.93 8.83
CA PHE A 249 -14.30 19.23 8.38
C PHE A 249 -15.12 19.92 9.46
N ARG A 250 -14.84 21.18 9.74
CA ARG A 250 -15.62 21.96 10.72
C ARG A 250 -15.85 23.36 10.21
N ARG A 251 -17.03 23.89 10.56
CA ARG A 251 -17.30 25.31 10.44
C ARG A 251 -16.75 26.03 11.66
N VAL A 252 -15.91 27.03 11.45
CA VAL A 252 -15.31 27.85 12.51
C VAL A 252 -15.52 29.32 12.16
N TYR A 253 -16.20 30.07 13.03
CA TYR A 253 -16.56 31.48 12.81
C TYR A 253 -17.25 31.75 11.45
N GLY A 254 -18.05 30.78 10.98
CA GLY A 254 -18.80 30.87 9.72
C GLY A 254 -18.09 30.32 8.49
N ASP A 255 -16.78 30.10 8.55
CA ASP A 255 -15.96 29.56 7.45
C ASP A 255 -15.72 28.06 7.54
N TRP A 256 -15.58 27.40 6.39
CA TRP A 256 -15.22 25.99 6.32
C TRP A 256 -13.71 25.79 6.48
N TYR A 257 -13.32 24.97 7.45
CA TYR A 257 -11.95 24.53 7.65
C TYR A 257 -11.82 23.03 7.46
N CYS A 258 -10.74 22.65 6.79
CA CYS A 258 -10.32 21.28 6.60
C CYS A 258 -9.21 20.94 7.59
N PHE A 259 -9.28 19.76 8.18
CA PHE A 259 -8.31 19.25 9.14
C PHE A 259 -7.83 17.89 8.66
N ALA A 260 -6.52 17.70 8.48
CA ALA A 260 -6.00 16.41 8.05
C ALA A 260 -4.57 16.16 8.55
N GLY A 261 -4.15 14.90 8.60
CA GLY A 261 -2.77 14.55 8.91
C GLY A 261 -2.53 13.05 9.04
N SER A 262 -1.27 12.68 9.23
CA SER A 262 -0.87 11.28 9.41
C SER A 262 -1.18 10.78 10.84
N LYS A 263 -0.80 9.54 11.17
CA LYS A 263 -0.81 9.02 12.55
C LYS A 263 -0.21 9.99 13.58
N ASN A 264 0.78 10.81 13.22
CA ASN A 264 1.55 11.59 14.18
C ASN A 264 1.33 13.11 14.10
N THR A 265 0.59 13.59 13.10
CA THR A 265 0.41 15.02 12.86
C THR A 265 -1.06 15.37 12.59
N GLY A 266 -1.38 16.65 12.72
CA GLY A 266 -2.62 17.26 12.30
C GLY A 266 -2.34 18.68 11.83
N HIS A 267 -2.98 19.05 10.73
CA HIS A 267 -2.86 20.34 10.06
C HIS A 267 -4.27 20.86 9.74
N THR A 268 -4.39 22.18 9.59
CA THR A 268 -5.65 22.84 9.24
C THR A 268 -5.44 23.90 8.17
N TRP A 269 -6.44 24.08 7.32
CA TRP A 269 -6.50 25.17 6.34
C TRP A 269 -7.96 25.53 6.03
N ARG A 270 -8.19 26.78 5.64
CA ARG A 270 -9.49 27.23 5.15
C ARG A 270 -9.78 26.59 3.80
N PHE A 271 -11.01 26.13 3.61
CA PHE A 271 -11.44 25.59 2.33
C PHE A 271 -11.28 26.65 1.22
N GLY A 272 -10.70 26.25 0.09
CA GLY A 272 -10.37 27.14 -1.03
C GLY A 272 -8.96 27.73 -1.00
N SER A 273 -8.20 27.59 0.09
CA SER A 273 -6.78 28.01 0.14
C SER A 273 -5.90 27.22 -0.83
N ASN A 274 -4.75 27.79 -1.21
CA ASN A 274 -3.74 27.12 -2.03
C ASN A 274 -2.94 26.09 -1.19
N VAL A 275 -3.48 24.87 -1.12
CA VAL A 275 -2.90 23.77 -0.33
C VAL A 275 -1.49 23.39 -0.76
N ALA A 276 -1.18 23.44 -2.06
CA ALA A 276 0.16 23.09 -2.57
C ALA A 276 1.23 24.07 -2.07
N GLN A 277 0.86 25.36 -1.91
CA GLN A 277 1.74 26.38 -1.35
C GLN A 277 1.86 26.27 0.18
N LEU A 278 0.76 25.99 0.87
CA LEU A 278 0.73 25.90 2.34
C LEU A 278 1.44 24.65 2.87
N PHE A 279 1.31 23.53 2.16
CA PHE A 279 1.85 22.23 2.55
C PHE A 279 2.59 21.60 1.38
N PRO A 280 3.76 22.14 0.99
CA PRO A 280 4.54 21.58 -0.09
C PRO A 280 4.96 20.14 0.25
N ILE A 281 4.86 19.24 -0.72
CA ILE A 281 5.31 17.86 -0.58
C ILE A 281 6.83 17.86 -0.76
N PRO A 282 7.62 17.48 0.26
CA PRO A 282 9.08 17.40 0.14
C PRO A 282 9.45 16.32 -0.88
N GLU A 283 10.35 16.65 -1.81
CA GLU A 283 10.78 15.73 -2.88
C GLU A 283 11.58 14.53 -2.35
N LEU A 284 12.36 14.72 -1.28
CA LEU A 284 13.34 13.73 -0.78
C LEU A 284 13.03 13.16 0.61
N ASP A 285 12.13 13.79 1.38
CA ASP A 285 11.74 13.31 2.70
C ASP A 285 10.36 12.67 2.64
N VAL A 286 10.37 11.37 2.38
CA VAL A 286 9.15 10.58 2.21
C VAL A 286 8.32 10.55 3.49
N ILE A 287 8.96 10.52 4.67
CA ILE A 287 8.26 10.51 5.96
C ILE A 287 7.62 11.89 6.23
N ALA A 288 8.34 12.98 5.98
CA ALA A 288 7.78 14.32 6.10
C ALA A 288 6.70 14.58 5.04
N GLY A 289 6.77 13.92 3.89
CA GLY A 289 5.80 14.01 2.79
C GLY A 289 4.47 13.31 3.03
N VAL A 290 4.37 12.36 3.97
CA VAL A 290 3.11 11.64 4.23
C VAL A 290 1.94 12.57 4.56
N ALA A 291 2.15 13.51 5.48
CA ALA A 291 1.07 14.42 5.89
C ALA A 291 0.67 15.41 4.77
N PRO A 292 1.60 16.10 4.08
CA PRO A 292 1.31 16.87 2.87
C PRO A 292 0.58 16.08 1.78
N LYS A 293 0.95 14.82 1.52
CA LYS A 293 0.26 13.96 0.54
C LYS A 293 -1.18 13.65 0.94
N ILE A 294 -1.43 13.35 2.23
CA ILE A 294 -2.78 13.18 2.77
C ILE A 294 -3.60 14.47 2.59
N ILE A 295 -3.03 15.62 2.95
CA ILE A 295 -3.68 16.93 2.83
C ILE A 295 -4.04 17.22 1.38
N ALA A 296 -3.09 17.02 0.45
CA ALA A 296 -3.29 17.22 -0.98
C ALA A 296 -4.37 16.28 -1.55
N PHE A 297 -4.44 15.03 -1.09
CA PHE A 297 -5.50 14.11 -1.46
C PHE A 297 -6.87 14.62 -1.01
N VAL A 298 -7.01 15.00 0.27
CA VAL A 298 -8.28 15.47 0.83
C VAL A 298 -8.77 16.72 0.09
N ASP A 299 -7.88 17.68 -0.15
CA ASP A 299 -8.20 18.90 -0.91
C ASP A 299 -8.62 18.60 -2.34
N ARG A 300 -7.86 17.76 -3.06
CA ARG A 300 -8.19 17.34 -4.43
C ARG A 300 -9.53 16.61 -4.48
N ARG A 301 -9.79 15.74 -3.51
CA ARG A 301 -11.05 14.98 -3.46
C ARG A 301 -12.24 15.91 -3.26
N LEU A 302 -12.16 16.85 -2.32
CA LEU A 302 -13.20 17.86 -2.14
C LEU A 302 -13.44 18.66 -3.42
N LYS A 303 -12.38 19.13 -4.08
CA LYS A 303 -12.47 19.88 -5.34
C LYS A 303 -13.06 19.06 -6.49
N SER A 304 -12.85 17.75 -6.52
CA SER A 304 -13.40 16.86 -7.56
C SER A 304 -14.89 16.57 -7.43
N LEU A 305 -15.48 16.74 -6.23
CA LEU A 305 -16.91 16.52 -6.01
C LEU A 305 -17.73 17.67 -6.59
N GLU A 306 -18.93 17.38 -7.10
CA GLU A 306 -19.92 18.40 -7.46
C GLU A 306 -20.26 19.27 -6.25
N GLU A 307 -20.61 20.54 -6.46
CA GLU A 307 -20.83 21.51 -5.39
C GLU A 307 -21.85 21.02 -4.35
N LYS A 308 -22.98 20.48 -4.81
CA LYS A 308 -24.02 19.93 -3.93
C LYS A 308 -23.50 18.77 -3.08
N GLN A 309 -22.85 17.79 -3.70
CA GLN A 309 -22.27 16.63 -3.01
C GLN A 309 -21.18 17.04 -2.02
N ARG A 310 -20.35 18.02 -2.41
CA ARG A 310 -19.29 18.58 -1.56
C ARG A 310 -19.86 19.22 -0.31
N LEU A 311 -20.88 20.07 -0.45
CA LEU A 311 -21.55 20.71 0.69
C LEU A 311 -22.24 19.68 1.59
N GLU A 312 -22.90 18.68 1.01
CA GLU A 312 -23.49 17.57 1.78
C GLU A 312 -22.43 16.80 2.58
N LEU A 313 -21.25 16.53 2.01
CA LEU A 313 -20.15 15.86 2.70
C LEU A 313 -19.61 16.72 3.85
N LEU A 314 -19.34 18.00 3.59
CA LEU A 314 -18.85 18.94 4.61
C LEU A 314 -19.83 19.03 5.79
N GLU A 315 -21.11 19.17 5.50
CA GLU A 315 -22.15 19.29 6.52
C GLU A 315 -22.35 17.98 7.30
N ALA A 316 -22.38 16.83 6.63
CA ALA A 316 -22.54 15.55 7.30
C ALA A 316 -21.37 15.25 8.24
N VAL A 317 -20.13 15.55 7.83
CA VAL A 317 -18.94 15.39 8.68
C VAL A 317 -18.94 16.37 9.86
N HIS A 318 -19.38 17.61 9.62
CA HIS A 318 -19.46 18.65 10.64
C HIS A 318 -20.51 18.36 11.71
N GLN A 319 -21.75 18.11 11.31
CA GLN A 319 -22.87 17.82 12.20
C GLN A 319 -22.65 16.54 13.00
N GLY A 320 -22.05 15.52 12.36
CA GLY A 320 -21.75 14.26 13.01
C GLY A 320 -20.58 14.32 14.01
N GLY A 321 -19.81 15.42 14.05
CA GLY A 321 -18.61 15.48 14.90
C GLY A 321 -17.56 14.42 14.53
N VAL A 322 -17.61 13.87 13.31
CA VAL A 322 -16.81 12.68 13.01
C VAL A 322 -15.40 12.97 12.53
N THR A 323 -14.50 12.00 12.67
CA THR A 323 -13.21 11.94 11.99
C THR A 323 -13.19 10.76 11.03
N ILE A 324 -12.81 10.98 9.77
CA ILE A 324 -12.69 9.94 8.76
C ILE A 324 -11.26 9.41 8.77
N MET A 325 -11.13 8.09 8.82
CA MET A 325 -9.86 7.36 8.82
C MET A 325 -9.56 6.82 7.43
N ILE A 326 -8.32 6.99 6.99
CA ILE A 326 -7.86 6.56 5.68
C ILE A 326 -6.49 5.88 5.75
N GLU A 327 -6.15 5.12 4.73
CA GLU A 327 -4.81 4.61 4.46
C GLU A 327 -4.34 5.16 3.10
N LEU A 328 -3.21 5.88 3.10
CA LEU A 328 -2.56 6.37 1.89
C LEU A 328 -1.58 5.34 1.37
N ASN A 329 -1.95 4.63 0.30
CA ASN A 329 -1.03 3.76 -0.43
C ASN A 329 -0.25 4.65 -1.40
N ASP A 330 1.06 4.74 -1.20
CA ASP A 330 1.92 5.67 -1.94
C ASP A 330 2.89 4.88 -2.81
N ALA A 331 2.79 5.01 -4.13
CA ALA A 331 3.75 4.42 -5.05
C ALA A 331 5.17 4.93 -4.79
N GLY A 332 5.37 6.11 -4.18
CA GLY A 332 6.69 6.56 -3.76
C GLY A 332 7.22 5.92 -2.47
N HIS A 333 6.37 5.20 -1.72
CA HIS A 333 6.70 4.67 -0.40
C HIS A 333 6.03 3.32 -0.09
N GLU A 334 6.83 2.26 -0.06
CA GLU A 334 6.39 0.91 0.26
C GLU A 334 6.91 0.48 1.63
N HIS A 335 6.02 -0.12 2.42
CA HIS A 335 6.42 -0.76 3.66
C HIS A 335 7.00 -2.15 3.45
N ILE A 336 6.18 -3.08 3.00
CA ILE A 336 6.52 -4.50 2.88
C ILE A 336 6.06 -5.09 1.55
N PHE A 337 4.96 -4.59 1.01
CA PHE A 337 4.41 -5.02 -0.27
C PHE A 337 4.62 -3.95 -1.35
N PRO A 338 4.78 -4.34 -2.61
CA PRO A 338 4.82 -3.43 -3.74
C PRO A 338 3.55 -2.55 -3.83
N ILE A 339 3.74 -1.29 -4.24
CA ILE A 339 2.65 -0.35 -4.53
C ILE A 339 2.97 0.30 -5.88
N GLU A 340 2.17 -0.04 -6.89
CA GLU A 340 2.39 0.39 -8.28
C GLU A 340 1.91 1.83 -8.51
N GLU A 341 0.74 2.19 -7.96
CA GLU A 341 0.12 3.51 -8.10
C GLU A 341 -0.27 4.09 -6.73
N SER A 342 -0.44 5.41 -6.62
CA SER A 342 -0.84 6.04 -5.36
C SER A 342 -2.36 6.19 -5.27
N TRP A 343 -2.97 5.66 -4.20
CA TRP A 343 -4.40 5.81 -3.92
C TRP A 343 -4.67 5.92 -2.42
N VAL A 344 -5.90 6.28 -2.07
CA VAL A 344 -6.35 6.32 -0.67
C VAL A 344 -7.56 5.42 -0.48
N ASP A 345 -7.50 4.57 0.53
CA ASP A 345 -8.63 3.76 0.97
C ASP A 345 -9.23 4.35 2.25
N HIS A 346 -10.55 4.49 2.29
CA HIS A 346 -11.31 4.85 3.47
C HIS A 346 -11.57 3.60 4.31
N VAL A 347 -11.27 3.72 5.61
CA VAL A 347 -11.23 2.55 6.50
C VAL A 347 -12.31 2.62 7.58
N ALA A 348 -12.54 3.77 8.19
CA ALA A 348 -13.55 3.91 9.24
C ALA A 348 -13.99 5.36 9.44
N ILE A 349 -15.11 5.54 10.12
CA ILE A 349 -15.58 6.84 10.63
C ILE A 349 -15.60 6.76 12.15
N LEU A 350 -14.92 7.69 12.82
CA LEU A 350 -14.86 7.77 14.27
C LEU A 350 -15.81 8.87 14.77
N ASN A 351 -16.55 8.59 15.83
CA ASN A 351 -17.31 9.61 16.54
C ASN A 351 -16.39 10.53 17.38
N ASP A 352 -16.98 11.56 18.01
CA ASP A 352 -16.25 12.53 18.83
C ASP A 352 -15.47 11.92 20.00
N ASN A 353 -15.84 10.71 20.45
CA ASN A 353 -15.13 10.00 21.51
C ASN A 353 -14.00 9.11 20.98
N GLY A 354 -13.85 8.99 19.66
CA GLY A 354 -12.82 8.16 19.01
C GLY A 354 -13.22 6.69 18.82
N PHE A 355 -14.49 6.35 19.02
CA PHE A 355 -15.01 5.01 18.72
C PHE A 355 -15.49 4.94 17.27
N PRO A 356 -15.24 3.82 16.57
CA PRO A 356 -15.73 3.66 15.21
C PRO A 356 -17.26 3.54 15.18
N TRP A 357 -17.85 4.10 14.13
CA TRP A 357 -19.22 3.83 13.73
C TRP A 357 -19.43 2.35 13.43
N PRO A 358 -20.68 1.86 13.44
CA PRO A 358 -21.03 0.59 12.81
C PRO A 358 -20.44 0.55 11.41
N GLN A 359 -19.69 -0.50 11.10
CA GLN A 359 -18.82 -0.47 9.93
C GLN A 359 -19.63 -0.43 8.62
N GLN A 360 -20.82 -1.03 8.61
CA GLN A 360 -21.75 -0.94 7.50
C GLN A 360 -22.23 0.51 7.27
N GLU A 361 -22.59 1.24 8.33
CA GLU A 361 -23.02 2.65 8.22
C GLU A 361 -21.89 3.54 7.68
N ALA A 362 -20.64 3.28 8.10
CA ALA A 362 -19.48 3.96 7.55
C ALA A 362 -19.31 3.70 6.04
N TYR A 363 -19.63 2.48 5.59
CA TYR A 363 -19.48 2.08 4.19
C TYR A 363 -20.58 2.68 3.33
N ASP A 364 -21.82 2.68 3.81
CA ASP A 364 -22.93 3.35 3.14
C ASP A 364 -22.64 4.85 2.99
N PHE A 365 -22.00 5.46 4.00
CA PHE A 365 -21.51 6.83 3.93
C PHE A 365 -20.43 7.00 2.85
N PHE A 366 -19.43 6.12 2.80
CA PHE A 366 -18.38 6.19 1.78
C PHE A 366 -18.94 6.01 0.37
N ASP A 367 -19.84 5.05 0.16
CA ASP A 367 -20.46 4.76 -1.13
C ASP A 367 -21.31 5.95 -1.61
N ARG A 368 -22.08 6.58 -0.70
CA ARG A 368 -22.85 7.79 -0.99
C ARG A 368 -22.00 8.93 -1.56
N PHE A 369 -20.76 9.08 -1.10
CA PHE A 369 -19.83 10.12 -1.57
C PHE A 369 -18.75 9.59 -2.52
N THR A 370 -18.92 8.37 -3.03
CA THR A 370 -18.01 7.70 -3.96
C THR A 370 -16.56 7.69 -3.47
N LEU A 371 -16.38 7.46 -2.17
CA LEU A 371 -15.09 7.40 -1.51
C LEU A 371 -14.58 5.95 -1.59
N ARG A 372 -13.44 5.74 -2.25
CA ARG A 372 -12.79 4.41 -2.32
C ARG A 372 -12.55 3.90 -0.91
N ARG A 373 -13.01 2.68 -0.63
CA ARG A 373 -12.95 2.04 0.69
C ARG A 373 -12.38 0.63 0.59
N VAL A 374 -11.85 0.14 1.71
CA VAL A 374 -11.38 -1.25 1.80
C VAL A 374 -12.54 -2.25 1.68
N ARG A 375 -12.21 -3.51 1.37
CA ARG A 375 -13.20 -4.59 1.32
C ARG A 375 -13.61 -4.98 2.74
N ILE A 376 -14.86 -5.42 2.89
CA ILE A 376 -15.41 -5.91 4.15
C ILE A 376 -16.11 -7.24 3.96
N ASP A 377 -15.86 -8.15 4.87
CA ASP A 377 -16.55 -9.44 4.95
C ASP A 377 -16.99 -9.68 6.40
N ALA A 378 -18.20 -10.20 6.61
CA ALA A 378 -18.79 -10.42 7.93
C ALA A 378 -18.86 -11.91 8.26
N TYR A 379 -18.55 -12.27 9.50
CA TYR A 379 -18.47 -13.66 9.97
C TYR A 379 -19.00 -13.81 11.39
N ASP A 380 -19.44 -15.03 11.73
CA ASP A 380 -19.82 -15.39 13.09
C ASP A 380 -18.58 -15.71 13.93
N MET A 381 -18.65 -15.45 15.24
CA MET A 381 -17.51 -15.63 16.15
C MET A 381 -16.95 -17.06 16.18
N GLU A 382 -17.75 -18.07 15.87
CA GLU A 382 -17.30 -19.47 15.76
C GLU A 382 -16.28 -19.69 14.63
N GLN A 383 -16.34 -18.87 13.59
CA GLN A 383 -15.43 -18.95 12.44
C GLN A 383 -14.10 -18.22 12.69
N LEU A 384 -13.99 -17.45 13.78
CA LEU A 384 -12.83 -16.60 14.07
C LEU A 384 -11.49 -17.33 13.97
N PRO A 385 -11.29 -18.52 14.57
CA PRO A 385 -10.00 -19.22 14.50
C PRO A 385 -9.59 -19.58 13.07
N LYS A 386 -10.54 -20.02 12.25
CA LYS A 386 -10.31 -20.42 10.86
C LYS A 386 -9.98 -19.20 9.99
N ILE A 387 -10.76 -18.13 10.09
CA ILE A 387 -10.54 -16.91 9.32
C ILE A 387 -9.20 -16.26 9.68
N MET A 388 -8.81 -16.28 10.95
CA MET A 388 -7.49 -15.81 11.37
C MET A 388 -6.35 -16.65 10.78
N GLU A 389 -6.51 -17.97 10.68
CA GLU A 389 -5.53 -18.85 10.03
C GLU A 389 -5.41 -18.55 8.53
N GLU A 390 -6.52 -18.29 7.85
CA GLU A 390 -6.54 -17.89 6.43
C GLU A 390 -5.82 -16.54 6.22
N ILE A 391 -6.10 -15.53 7.06
CA ILE A 391 -5.40 -14.23 7.02
C ILE A 391 -3.89 -14.39 7.25
N ARG A 392 -3.49 -15.27 8.16
CA ARG A 392 -2.06 -15.53 8.45
C ARG A 392 -1.33 -16.16 7.27
N LYS A 393 -1.99 -17.06 6.55
CA LYS A 393 -1.43 -17.74 5.37
C LYS A 393 -1.35 -16.86 4.13
N ASP A 394 -2.09 -15.75 4.09
CA ASP A 394 -2.04 -14.82 2.96
C ASP A 394 -0.63 -14.25 2.76
N THR A 395 -0.14 -14.25 1.52
CA THR A 395 1.18 -13.70 1.16
C THR A 395 1.08 -12.42 0.35
N SER A 396 -0.13 -11.90 0.12
CA SER A 396 -0.41 -10.76 -0.74
C SER A 396 -0.81 -9.49 0.01
N THR A 397 -1.13 -9.60 1.30
CA THR A 397 -1.56 -8.48 2.13
C THR A 397 -0.81 -8.43 3.46
N GLU A 398 -0.79 -7.27 4.12
CA GLU A 398 -0.28 -7.12 5.49
C GLU A 398 -1.09 -7.94 6.51
N GLY A 399 -2.34 -8.25 6.18
CA GLY A 399 -3.30 -8.95 7.00
C GLY A 399 -4.62 -8.18 7.06
N ALA A 400 -5.24 -8.16 8.22
CA ALA A 400 -6.56 -7.57 8.40
C ALA A 400 -6.73 -6.84 9.74
N VAL A 401 -7.74 -5.97 9.78
CA VAL A 401 -8.30 -5.44 11.02
C VAL A 401 -9.68 -6.07 11.20
N LEU A 402 -9.91 -6.66 12.37
CA LEU A 402 -11.18 -7.25 12.75
C LEU A 402 -11.96 -6.30 13.64
N TYR A 403 -13.18 -5.98 13.25
CA TYR A 403 -14.13 -5.19 14.03
C TYR A 403 -15.02 -6.17 14.78
N LEU A 404 -14.85 -6.26 16.09
CA LEU A 404 -15.72 -7.07 16.94
C LEU A 404 -17.00 -6.29 17.18
N GLU A 405 -18.15 -6.90 16.87
CA GLU A 405 -19.43 -6.23 16.98
C GLU A 405 -20.39 -6.95 17.94
N ARG A 406 -21.19 -6.12 18.61
CA ARG A 406 -22.35 -6.52 19.39
C ARG A 406 -23.47 -5.52 19.13
N ASP A 407 -24.65 -6.01 18.80
CA ASP A 407 -25.84 -5.19 18.50
C ASP A 407 -25.51 -4.09 17.46
N SER A 408 -24.79 -4.48 16.40
CA SER A 408 -24.28 -3.63 15.33
C SER A 408 -23.35 -2.49 15.78
N LYS A 409 -22.76 -2.58 16.97
CA LYS A 409 -21.77 -1.60 17.46
C LYS A 409 -20.42 -2.26 17.64
N ALA A 410 -19.38 -1.56 17.21
CA ALA A 410 -18.02 -1.99 17.48
C ALA A 410 -17.73 -1.98 18.98
N ILE A 411 -17.43 -3.14 19.54
CA ILE A 411 -17.00 -3.32 20.93
C ILE A 411 -15.48 -3.44 21.05
N GLY A 412 -14.78 -3.56 19.93
CA GLY A 412 -13.33 -3.51 19.90
C GLY A 412 -12.76 -3.78 18.51
N LEU A 413 -11.45 -3.61 18.41
CA LEU A 413 -10.69 -3.84 17.20
C LEU A 413 -9.57 -4.83 17.49
N LEU A 414 -9.29 -5.72 16.55
CA LEU A 414 -8.12 -6.58 16.57
C LEU A 414 -7.36 -6.40 15.27
N LYS A 415 -6.03 -6.50 15.33
CA LYS A 415 -5.20 -6.64 14.13
C LYS A 415 -4.74 -8.08 14.04
N VAL A 416 -4.76 -8.62 12.82
CA VAL A 416 -4.18 -9.92 12.48
C VAL A 416 -3.22 -9.68 11.34
N LYS A 417 -1.99 -10.17 11.46
CA LYS A 417 -0.98 -10.00 10.41
C LYS A 417 -0.75 -11.29 9.65
N SER A 418 -0.38 -11.17 8.39
CA SER A 418 0.13 -12.31 7.63
C SER A 418 1.51 -12.73 8.13
N ASP A 419 1.77 -14.04 8.07
CA ASP A 419 3.06 -14.61 8.43
C ASP A 419 4.15 -14.08 7.48
N HIS A 420 3.82 -13.91 6.19
CA HIS A 420 4.70 -13.29 5.20
C HIS A 420 5.11 -11.87 5.61
N TYR A 421 4.15 -11.02 6.01
CA TYR A 421 4.46 -9.66 6.46
C TYR A 421 5.38 -9.66 7.68
N VAL A 422 5.11 -10.51 8.68
CA VAL A 422 5.92 -10.59 9.91
C VAL A 422 7.38 -10.94 9.59
N ILE A 423 7.60 -11.92 8.71
CA ILE A 423 8.95 -12.35 8.29
C ILE A 423 9.65 -11.25 7.47
N ALA A 424 8.97 -10.69 6.47
CA ALA A 424 9.54 -9.62 5.64
C ALA A 424 9.88 -8.38 6.47
N ARG A 425 9.01 -7.98 7.40
CA ARG A 425 9.23 -6.85 8.31
C ARG A 425 10.39 -7.09 9.26
N ARG A 426 10.51 -8.30 9.81
CA ARG A 426 11.66 -8.67 10.66
C ARG A 426 12.97 -8.53 9.90
N THR A 427 12.98 -8.95 8.64
CA THR A 427 14.13 -8.78 7.73
C THR A 427 14.42 -7.29 7.52
N ARG A 428 13.44 -6.52 7.05
CA ARG A 428 13.55 -5.07 6.79
C ARG A 428 14.13 -4.32 7.98
N GLU A 429 13.54 -4.44 9.16
CA GLU A 429 13.93 -3.62 10.32
C GLU A 429 15.32 -4.01 10.87
N THR A 430 15.68 -5.30 10.78
CA THR A 430 17.02 -5.77 11.17
C THR A 430 18.08 -5.21 10.23
N LEU A 431 17.87 -5.32 8.90
CA LEU A 431 18.77 -4.75 7.91
C LEU A 431 18.81 -3.22 8.02
N ARG A 432 17.66 -2.56 8.12
CA ARG A 432 17.57 -1.09 8.23
C ARG A 432 18.43 -0.58 9.37
N SER A 433 18.29 -1.17 10.55
CA SER A 433 18.95 -0.69 11.77
C SER A 433 20.42 -1.09 11.87
N ALA A 434 20.79 -2.27 11.38
CA ALA A 434 22.12 -2.84 11.57
C ALA A 434 23.04 -2.71 10.35
N LEU A 435 22.47 -2.47 9.17
CA LEU A 435 23.15 -2.49 7.88
C LEU A 435 22.99 -1.15 7.13
N VAL A 436 21.78 -0.82 6.72
CA VAL A 436 21.50 0.29 5.80
C VAL A 436 21.73 1.65 6.46
N LYS A 437 21.17 1.89 7.65
CA LYS A 437 21.35 3.15 8.37
C LYS A 437 22.81 3.44 8.76
N PRO A 438 23.60 2.47 9.27
CA PRO A 438 25.03 2.72 9.50
C PRO A 438 25.84 3.01 8.22
N MET A 439 25.42 2.50 7.07
CA MET A 439 26.12 2.70 5.81
C MET A 439 25.87 4.06 5.16
N SER A 440 24.79 4.76 5.52
CA SER A 440 24.68 6.19 5.23
C SER A 440 25.70 7.04 6.00
N ASP A 441 26.33 6.48 7.04
CA ASP A 441 27.23 7.17 7.98
C ASP A 441 28.71 6.71 7.85
N ALA A 442 29.12 6.22 6.67
CA ALA A 442 30.51 5.90 6.25
C ALA A 442 31.22 4.70 6.92
N LYS A 443 30.52 3.72 7.52
CA LYS A 443 31.16 2.52 8.14
C LYS A 443 30.59 1.19 7.61
N ALA A 444 31.28 0.51 6.69
CA ALA A 444 30.60 -0.41 5.77
C ALA A 444 31.17 -1.85 5.53
N SER A 445 31.96 -2.49 6.40
CA SER A 445 32.37 -3.90 6.12
C SER A 445 32.29 -4.90 7.29
N ALA A 446 32.29 -4.44 8.54
CA ALA A 446 32.24 -5.33 9.71
C ALA A 446 30.81 -5.71 10.18
N ALA A 447 29.77 -5.24 9.50
CA ALA A 447 28.39 -5.33 9.99
C ALA A 447 27.67 -6.64 9.63
N LEU A 448 27.99 -7.25 8.48
CA LEU A 448 27.21 -8.38 7.93
C LEU A 448 27.12 -9.59 8.89
N PRO A 449 28.22 -10.09 9.50
CA PRO A 449 28.12 -11.24 10.43
C PRO A 449 27.19 -10.97 11.62
N LYS A 450 27.18 -9.71 12.10
CA LYS A 450 26.30 -9.27 13.20
C LYS A 450 24.84 -9.20 12.74
N VAL A 451 24.59 -8.83 11.49
CA VAL A 451 23.23 -8.82 10.90
C VAL A 451 22.73 -10.24 10.71
N THR A 452 23.54 -11.14 10.15
CA THR A 452 23.21 -12.56 9.97
C THR A 452 22.78 -13.19 11.28
N LYS A 453 23.61 -13.07 12.33
CA LYS A 453 23.27 -13.58 13.66
C LYS A 453 21.96 -13.01 14.22
N ARG A 454 21.71 -11.70 14.03
CA ARG A 454 20.48 -11.06 14.49
C ARG A 454 19.24 -11.52 13.72
N LEU A 455 19.39 -11.82 12.43
CA LEU A 455 18.31 -12.38 11.62
C LEU A 455 17.99 -13.80 12.07
N GLU A 456 19.00 -14.65 12.29
CA GLU A 456 18.83 -16.01 12.80
C GLU A 456 18.13 -16.02 14.17
N GLU A 457 18.66 -15.27 15.14
CA GLU A 457 18.03 -15.12 16.47
C GLU A 457 16.62 -14.54 16.37
N GLY A 458 16.43 -13.55 15.49
CA GLY A 458 15.15 -12.90 15.22
C GLY A 458 14.11 -13.87 14.68
N MET A 459 14.46 -14.68 13.67
CA MET A 459 13.55 -15.67 13.07
C MET A 459 13.28 -16.84 14.02
N ALA A 460 14.28 -17.30 14.77
CA ALA A 460 14.12 -18.33 15.79
C ALA A 460 13.12 -17.89 16.88
N SER A 461 13.05 -16.59 17.19
CA SER A 461 12.13 -16.03 18.18
C SER A 461 10.66 -15.92 17.71
N LEU A 462 10.37 -16.17 16.43
CA LEU A 462 9.01 -16.10 15.87
C LEU A 462 8.18 -17.36 16.15
N THR A 463 8.26 -17.89 17.38
CA THR A 463 7.58 -19.13 17.81
C THR A 463 6.05 -19.09 17.72
N HIS A 464 5.50 -17.89 17.51
CA HIS A 464 4.07 -17.62 17.39
C HIS A 464 3.54 -17.64 15.94
N VAL A 465 4.41 -17.67 14.93
CA VAL A 465 4.03 -17.72 13.51
C VAL A 465 3.52 -19.12 13.19
N ALA A 466 2.41 -19.23 12.46
CA ALA A 466 1.83 -20.53 12.15
C ALA A 466 2.79 -21.34 11.26
N GLY A 467 2.98 -22.62 11.58
CA GLY A 467 3.99 -23.46 10.90
C GLY A 467 5.43 -23.29 11.42
N TRP A 468 5.66 -22.47 12.45
CA TRP A 468 6.95 -22.46 13.16
C TRP A 468 7.27 -23.86 13.71
N SER A 469 8.46 -24.33 13.41
CA SER A 469 9.01 -25.61 13.87
C SER A 469 10.52 -25.55 13.80
N ALA A 470 11.19 -26.51 14.45
CA ALA A 470 12.65 -26.65 14.35
C ALA A 470 13.17 -26.75 12.90
N ASP A 471 12.30 -27.15 11.96
CA ASP A 471 12.63 -27.30 10.54
C ASP A 471 12.20 -26.12 9.66
N ALA A 472 11.27 -25.28 10.13
CA ALA A 472 10.71 -24.17 9.35
C ALA A 472 11.48 -22.86 9.54
N TRP A 473 11.76 -22.45 10.79
CA TRP A 473 12.44 -21.17 11.05
C TRP A 473 13.86 -21.09 10.45
N PRO A 474 14.65 -22.18 10.33
CA PRO A 474 15.95 -22.10 9.66
C PRO A 474 15.84 -21.73 8.18
N LYS A 475 14.75 -22.11 7.51
CA LYS A 475 14.50 -21.73 6.10
C LYS A 475 14.21 -20.24 5.99
N TRP A 476 13.43 -19.69 6.92
CA TRP A 476 13.15 -18.25 6.98
C TRP A 476 14.42 -17.44 7.27
N ALA A 477 15.24 -17.92 8.22
CA ALA A 477 16.54 -17.34 8.52
C ALA A 477 17.44 -17.37 7.28
N ALA A 478 17.59 -18.52 6.63
CA ALA A 478 18.40 -18.68 5.42
C ALA A 478 17.98 -17.72 4.30
N HIS A 479 16.67 -17.56 4.08
CA HIS A 479 16.16 -16.62 3.09
C HIS A 479 16.47 -15.15 3.46
N ALA A 480 16.25 -14.76 4.72
CA ALA A 480 16.54 -13.41 5.18
C ALA A 480 18.04 -13.08 5.16
N THR A 481 18.91 -14.04 5.50
CA THR A 481 20.35 -13.88 5.42
C THR A 481 20.81 -13.82 3.97
N ALA A 482 20.25 -14.64 3.09
CA ALA A 482 20.55 -14.58 1.66
C ALA A 482 20.17 -13.21 1.05
N PHE A 483 19.05 -12.61 1.48
CA PHE A 483 18.70 -11.24 1.09
C PHE A 483 19.74 -10.22 1.57
N ALA A 484 20.17 -10.32 2.83
CA ALA A 484 21.20 -9.43 3.40
C ALA A 484 22.54 -9.55 2.66
N ASP A 485 22.94 -10.78 2.34
CA ASP A 485 24.17 -11.08 1.61
C ASP A 485 24.09 -10.55 0.17
N ALA A 486 22.98 -10.79 -0.52
CA ALA A 486 22.74 -10.28 -1.86
C ALA A 486 22.78 -8.74 -1.88
N TRP A 487 22.07 -8.09 -0.95
CA TRP A 487 22.05 -6.64 -0.81
C TRP A 487 23.45 -6.08 -0.55
N MET A 488 24.20 -6.68 0.37
CA MET A 488 25.57 -6.27 0.67
C MET A 488 26.50 -6.47 -0.54
N LYS A 489 26.36 -7.59 -1.25
CA LYS A 489 27.14 -7.86 -2.47
C LYS A 489 26.88 -6.79 -3.52
N ALA A 490 25.61 -6.46 -3.80
CA ALA A 490 25.25 -5.40 -4.74
C ALA A 490 25.78 -4.03 -4.30
N PHE A 491 25.71 -3.71 -3.00
CA PHE A 491 26.24 -2.46 -2.46
C PHE A 491 27.77 -2.35 -2.60
N LEU A 492 28.50 -3.43 -2.30
CA LEU A 492 29.97 -3.44 -2.38
C LEU A 492 30.47 -3.39 -3.83
N GLN A 493 29.77 -4.08 -4.74
CA GLN A 493 30.10 -4.14 -6.18
C GLN A 493 29.65 -2.89 -6.95
N GLY A 494 28.66 -2.16 -6.44
CA GLY A 494 28.16 -0.94 -7.04
C GLY A 494 29.12 0.25 -6.89
N ASP A 495 29.06 1.16 -7.87
CA ASP A 495 29.65 2.49 -7.75
C ASP A 495 28.88 3.37 -6.75
N ASP A 496 29.35 4.59 -6.50
CA ASP A 496 28.72 5.49 -5.53
C ASP A 496 27.28 5.87 -5.90
N MET A 497 26.93 5.84 -7.18
CA MET A 497 25.58 6.13 -7.66
C MET A 497 24.63 4.98 -7.35
N MET A 498 25.07 3.75 -7.67
CA MET A 498 24.38 2.49 -7.37
C MET A 498 24.19 2.30 -5.86
N ARG A 499 25.20 2.61 -5.05
CA ARG A 499 25.11 2.55 -3.58
C ARG A 499 24.02 3.47 -3.04
N LYS A 500 23.95 4.71 -3.53
CA LYS A 500 22.91 5.66 -3.14
C LYS A 500 21.53 5.19 -3.59
N ALA A 501 21.41 4.70 -4.83
CA ALA A 501 20.17 4.16 -5.38
C ALA A 501 19.66 2.99 -4.53
N LEU A 502 20.52 2.02 -4.18
CA LEU A 502 20.17 0.88 -3.33
C LEU A 502 19.67 1.29 -1.94
N VAL A 503 20.28 2.31 -1.33
CA VAL A 503 19.83 2.82 -0.02
C VAL A 503 18.48 3.55 -0.14
N ILE A 504 18.31 4.36 -1.19
CA ILE A 504 17.04 5.06 -1.46
C ILE A 504 15.92 4.06 -1.73
N GLU A 505 16.14 3.09 -2.63
CA GLU A 505 15.19 2.04 -2.95
C GLU A 505 14.88 1.16 -1.73
N PHE A 506 15.87 0.81 -0.90
CA PHE A 506 15.59 0.10 0.35
C PHE A 506 14.67 0.89 1.29
N HIS A 507 14.83 2.22 1.38
CA HIS A 507 14.00 3.05 2.25
C HIS A 507 12.60 3.30 1.70
N ASN A 508 12.47 3.43 0.38
CA ASN A 508 11.25 3.89 -0.28
C ASN A 508 10.48 2.79 -1.01
N LYS A 509 11.14 1.72 -1.42
CA LYS A 509 10.63 0.66 -2.30
C LYS A 509 11.04 -0.73 -1.80
N PHE A 510 11.04 -0.91 -0.47
CA PHE A 510 11.44 -2.18 0.13
C PHE A 510 10.59 -3.35 -0.36
N GLY A 511 9.27 -3.15 -0.54
CA GLY A 511 8.37 -4.23 -0.96
C GLY A 511 8.72 -4.77 -2.34
N SER A 512 8.89 -3.87 -3.31
CA SER A 512 9.35 -4.20 -4.66
C SER A 512 10.75 -4.83 -4.67
N LEU A 513 11.67 -4.32 -3.85
CA LEU A 513 13.01 -4.86 -3.71
C LEU A 513 12.99 -6.29 -3.14
N TYR A 514 12.21 -6.51 -2.09
CA TYR A 514 12.11 -7.80 -1.40
C TYR A 514 11.36 -8.84 -2.24
N GLU A 515 10.27 -8.45 -2.92
CA GLU A 515 9.54 -9.34 -3.83
C GLU A 515 10.41 -9.78 -5.01
N ARG A 516 11.21 -8.88 -5.57
CA ARG A 516 12.14 -9.23 -6.65
C ARG A 516 13.15 -10.26 -6.18
N PHE A 517 13.77 -10.03 -5.03
CA PHE A 517 14.67 -11.02 -4.44
C PHE A 517 13.96 -12.35 -4.19
N TRP A 518 12.72 -12.30 -3.72
CA TRP A 518 11.91 -13.50 -3.50
C TRP A 518 11.72 -14.31 -4.79
N ARG A 519 11.56 -13.66 -5.95
CA ARG A 519 11.37 -14.31 -7.25
C ARG A 519 12.68 -14.71 -7.94
N THR A 520 13.70 -13.85 -7.92
CA THR A 520 14.90 -13.98 -8.76
C THR A 520 16.18 -14.25 -7.99
N HIS A 521 16.18 -14.09 -6.67
CA HIS A 521 17.37 -14.06 -5.81
C HIS A 521 18.35 -12.92 -6.16
N GLU A 522 17.87 -11.88 -6.84
CA GLU A 522 18.65 -10.68 -7.18
C GLU A 522 18.07 -9.42 -6.51
N VAL A 523 18.96 -8.48 -6.18
CA VAL A 523 18.65 -7.23 -5.46
C VAL A 523 19.11 -5.99 -6.23
N LEU A 524 19.36 -6.13 -7.54
CA LEU A 524 19.72 -4.99 -8.39
C LEU A 524 18.55 -4.00 -8.43
N PRO A 525 18.79 -2.68 -8.40
CA PRO A 525 17.74 -1.69 -8.42
C PRO A 525 16.91 -1.74 -9.70
N LEU A 526 15.63 -1.31 -9.64
CA LEU A 526 14.81 -1.14 -10.85
C LEU A 526 15.54 -0.15 -11.75
N THR A 527 15.86 -0.56 -12.97
CA THR A 527 16.56 0.27 -13.96
C THR A 527 15.90 1.65 -14.12
N ASP A 528 16.74 2.67 -14.32
CA ASP A 528 16.51 4.11 -14.55
C ASP A 528 15.80 4.96 -13.47
N PHE A 529 14.77 4.48 -12.76
CA PHE A 529 14.00 5.39 -11.87
C PHE A 529 14.76 5.81 -10.59
N SER A 530 15.57 4.91 -10.01
CA SER A 530 16.33 5.20 -8.78
C SER A 530 17.61 6.02 -9.00
N LEU A 531 18.08 6.13 -10.25
CA LEU A 531 19.27 6.93 -10.62
C LEU A 531 18.89 8.38 -10.96
N GLU A 532 17.67 8.62 -11.45
CA GLU A 532 17.14 9.97 -11.73
C GLU A 532 16.73 10.74 -10.47
N THR A 533 16.20 10.07 -9.44
CA THR A 533 15.84 10.74 -8.17
C THR A 533 17.07 11.28 -7.44
N ALA A 534 18.25 10.68 -7.66
CA ALA A 534 19.51 11.18 -7.17
C ALA A 534 20.03 12.43 -7.95
N LYS A 535 19.48 12.71 -9.14
CA LYS A 535 19.90 13.79 -10.04
C LYS A 535 19.05 15.07 -9.92
N LYS A 536 17.81 15.00 -9.42
CA LYS A 536 16.91 16.17 -9.32
C LYS A 536 16.79 16.70 -7.89
N ALA A 537 17.60 17.70 -7.58
CA ALA A 537 17.19 18.89 -6.84
C ALA A 537 17.62 20.06 -7.75
N PRO A 538 16.87 21.16 -8.01
CA PRO A 538 15.62 21.68 -7.42
C PRO A 538 14.57 22.31 -8.41
N SER A 539 13.49 22.86 -7.81
CA SER A 539 12.68 24.07 -8.16
C SER A 539 11.39 23.96 -9.02
N CYS A 540 10.38 24.66 -8.50
CA CYS A 540 8.92 24.59 -8.72
C CYS A 540 8.39 25.55 -9.81
N ALA A 541 7.27 25.22 -10.46
CA ALA A 541 6.29 26.19 -10.99
C ALA A 541 4.90 25.53 -11.20
N THR A 542 3.84 26.34 -11.16
CA THR A 542 2.44 26.04 -10.78
C THR A 542 1.41 26.52 -11.82
N VAL A 543 0.11 26.21 -11.54
CA VAL A 543 -1.14 26.87 -12.02
C VAL A 543 -1.68 26.36 -13.36
N ALA A 544 -2.83 25.67 -13.49
CA ALA A 544 -4.26 25.87 -13.13
C ALA A 544 -5.12 26.50 -14.26
N ASP A 545 -6.24 25.83 -14.53
CA ASP A 545 -7.62 26.33 -14.70
C ASP A 545 -8.43 25.78 -15.90
N MET A 546 -9.57 25.19 -15.54
CA MET A 546 -10.77 24.73 -16.26
C MET A 546 -11.53 25.90 -16.96
N PRO A 547 -12.58 25.77 -17.84
CA PRO A 547 -13.85 25.07 -17.48
C PRO A 547 -14.87 24.57 -18.56
N THR A 548 -15.54 23.45 -18.19
CA THR A 548 -17.00 23.12 -18.11
C THR A 548 -18.02 23.22 -19.28
N SER A 549 -18.69 22.05 -19.54
CA SER A 549 -20.16 21.79 -19.67
C SER A 549 -20.95 22.08 -20.98
N PRO A 550 -22.21 21.57 -21.19
CA PRO A 550 -22.77 20.20 -21.05
C PRO A 550 -23.79 19.78 -22.17
N VAL A 551 -24.48 18.62 -21.99
CA VAL A 551 -25.91 18.32 -22.34
C VAL A 551 -26.25 17.37 -23.55
N SER A 552 -26.58 16.12 -23.20
CA SER A 552 -27.86 15.37 -23.47
C SER A 552 -28.18 14.52 -24.72
N THR A 553 -28.66 13.31 -24.39
CA THR A 553 -29.88 12.54 -24.79
C THR A 553 -30.16 11.96 -26.19
N CYS A 554 -30.77 10.76 -26.09
CA CYS A 554 -31.69 10.04 -27.00
C CYS A 554 -31.07 9.19 -28.12
N VAL A 555 -31.62 8.06 -28.56
CA VAL A 555 -32.49 6.95 -28.07
C VAL A 555 -32.74 6.10 -29.34
N SER A 556 -32.96 4.77 -29.17
CA SER A 556 -33.64 3.83 -30.11
C SER A 556 -32.87 3.37 -31.37
N ARG A 557 -32.99 2.14 -31.93
CA ARG A 557 -33.66 0.85 -31.65
C ARG A 557 -33.45 -0.04 -32.92
N ILE A 558 -33.70 -1.36 -32.81
CA ILE A 558 -34.13 -2.33 -33.87
C ILE A 558 -33.01 -3.11 -34.61
N GLU A 559 -32.78 -4.39 -34.26
CA GLU A 559 -33.22 -5.67 -34.91
C GLU A 559 -32.46 -6.02 -36.22
N LYS A 560 -32.15 -7.26 -36.65
CA LYS A 560 -32.49 -8.65 -36.30
C LYS A 560 -31.62 -9.59 -37.19
N GLY A 561 -31.36 -10.80 -36.67
CA GLY A 561 -31.24 -12.08 -37.44
C GLY A 561 -29.91 -12.34 -38.16
N GLY A 562 -29.34 -13.54 -38.19
CA GLY A 562 -29.74 -14.86 -37.68
C GLY A 562 -29.01 -15.98 -38.45
N VAL A 563 -28.64 -17.07 -37.75
CA VAL A 563 -28.69 -18.52 -38.14
C VAL A 563 -27.83 -18.94 -39.37
N ALA A 564 -27.02 -20.02 -39.45
CA ALA A 564 -27.02 -21.35 -38.83
C ALA A 564 -25.68 -22.11 -39.11
N GLU A 565 -25.41 -23.13 -38.25
CA GLU A 565 -24.90 -24.51 -38.52
C GLU A 565 -23.61 -24.74 -39.36
N GLY A 566 -22.67 -25.62 -39.01
CA GLY A 566 -22.50 -26.63 -37.96
C GLY A 566 -21.41 -27.65 -38.40
N SER A 567 -20.57 -28.15 -37.48
CA SER A 567 -19.96 -29.50 -37.44
C SER A 567 -18.78 -29.57 -36.46
N GLU A 568 -18.90 -30.43 -35.45
CA GLU A 568 -17.95 -30.79 -34.38
C GLU A 568 -17.24 -32.13 -34.73
N PRO A 569 -16.34 -32.72 -33.90
CA PRO A 569 -15.02 -32.26 -33.46
C PRO A 569 -13.96 -33.37 -33.66
N ASP A 570 -12.66 -33.04 -33.60
CA ASP A 570 -11.60 -33.87 -32.99
C ASP A 570 -10.21 -33.44 -33.47
N LYS A 571 -9.29 -33.30 -32.50
CA LYS A 571 -7.86 -32.91 -32.62
C LYS A 571 -7.58 -31.41 -32.75
N ALA A 572 -7.89 -30.64 -31.70
CA ALA A 572 -7.38 -29.28 -31.59
C ALA A 572 -7.11 -28.84 -30.14
N GLU A 573 -6.54 -29.71 -29.29
CA GLU A 573 -6.28 -29.35 -27.88
C GLU A 573 -4.79 -29.43 -27.48
N SER A 574 -3.86 -29.36 -28.44
CA SER A 574 -2.43 -29.25 -28.12
C SER A 574 -1.64 -28.24 -28.97
N GLN A 575 -2.30 -27.29 -29.66
CA GLN A 575 -1.61 -26.36 -30.57
C GLN A 575 -1.90 -24.86 -30.35
N TRP A 576 -2.70 -24.46 -29.37
CA TRP A 576 -3.06 -23.04 -29.18
C TRP A 576 -2.49 -22.34 -27.93
N GLN A 577 -1.66 -23.01 -27.13
CA GLN A 577 -0.87 -22.35 -26.07
C GLN A 577 0.64 -22.30 -26.37
N THR A 578 1.08 -22.76 -27.53
CA THR A 578 2.50 -22.76 -27.92
C THR A 578 2.83 -21.80 -29.08
N ALA A 579 1.84 -21.10 -29.65
CA ALA A 579 2.04 -20.21 -30.80
C ALA A 579 2.19 -18.72 -30.45
N THR A 580 1.79 -18.28 -29.25
CA THR A 580 1.91 -16.86 -28.83
C THR A 580 3.01 -16.61 -27.80
N ALA A 581 3.58 -17.67 -27.21
CA ALA A 581 4.63 -17.59 -26.19
C ALA A 581 6.02 -18.03 -26.67
N LYS A 582 6.20 -18.39 -27.96
CA LYS A 582 7.49 -18.82 -28.53
C LYS A 582 8.12 -17.87 -29.56
N THR A 583 7.54 -16.69 -29.80
CA THR A 583 8.12 -15.69 -30.74
C THR A 583 8.84 -14.53 -30.05
N VAL A 584 9.05 -14.57 -28.73
CA VAL A 584 9.70 -13.47 -27.96
C VAL A 584 11.07 -13.85 -27.37
N ASN A 585 11.63 -15.02 -27.71
CA ASN A 585 12.91 -15.48 -27.16
C ASN A 585 14.08 -15.57 -28.14
N CYS A 586 14.02 -14.89 -29.30
CA CYS A 586 15.15 -14.78 -30.22
C CYS A 586 15.31 -13.37 -30.83
N LEU A 587 15.39 -12.31 -30.02
CA LEU A 587 15.83 -10.97 -30.48
C LEU A 587 16.71 -10.32 -29.40
N GLY A 588 17.95 -10.79 -29.29
CA GLY A 588 18.98 -10.10 -28.52
C GLY A 588 19.37 -8.80 -29.22
N ARG A 589 19.12 -7.67 -28.55
CA ARG A 589 19.45 -6.26 -28.91
C ARG A 589 18.46 -5.46 -29.77
N ALA A 590 17.75 -6.01 -30.76
CA ALA A 590 16.99 -5.18 -31.72
C ALA A 590 15.45 -5.05 -31.52
N ALA A 591 14.88 -5.50 -30.40
CA ALA A 591 13.44 -5.30 -30.15
C ALA A 591 13.15 -4.92 -28.69
N ARG A 592 13.42 -3.66 -28.35
CA ARG A 592 12.79 -3.04 -27.17
C ARG A 592 11.40 -2.58 -27.57
N PHE A 593 10.37 -3.32 -27.14
CA PHE A 593 9.03 -2.76 -27.04
C PHE A 593 9.08 -1.66 -25.96
N LYS A 594 9.10 -0.38 -26.37
CA LYS A 594 8.87 0.71 -25.40
C LYS A 594 7.38 0.68 -25.06
N LYS A 595 7.07 0.35 -23.80
CA LYS A 595 5.72 0.38 -23.25
C LYS A 595 5.23 1.84 -23.26
N ASP A 596 4.06 2.02 -23.84
CA ASP A 596 3.34 3.26 -24.12
C ASP A 596 3.50 4.33 -23.01
N GLN A 597 4.29 5.37 -23.28
CA GLN A 597 4.49 6.54 -22.40
C GLN A 597 3.61 7.74 -22.83
N GLY A 598 2.48 7.50 -23.50
CA GLY A 598 1.52 8.56 -23.85
C GLY A 598 1.86 9.35 -25.12
N VAL A 599 2.81 8.87 -25.92
CA VAL A 599 3.07 9.39 -27.27
C VAL A 599 2.09 8.78 -28.22
N GLY A 600 1.34 9.63 -28.95
CA GLY A 600 0.36 9.26 -29.97
C GLY A 600 -0.06 7.80 -29.88
N PRO A 601 -1.07 7.42 -29.06
CA PRO A 601 -1.40 6.01 -28.73
C PRO A 601 -1.65 5.10 -29.94
N GLU A 602 -1.76 5.70 -31.12
CA GLU A 602 -1.80 5.09 -32.44
C GLU A 602 -0.42 4.71 -33.05
N LEU A 603 0.70 5.25 -32.57
CA LEU A 603 2.02 5.16 -33.20
C LEU A 603 2.80 3.99 -32.64
N THR A 604 3.34 3.14 -33.51
CA THR A 604 4.17 2.01 -33.10
C THR A 604 5.25 1.76 -34.13
N ALA A 605 6.50 1.58 -33.70
CA ALA A 605 7.61 1.16 -34.57
C ALA A 605 8.13 -0.21 -34.13
N ARG A 606 8.55 -1.04 -35.09
CA ARG A 606 9.02 -2.41 -34.85
C ARG A 606 9.99 -2.88 -35.94
N ALA A 607 11.07 -3.54 -35.55
CA ALA A 607 11.90 -4.33 -36.48
C ALA A 607 11.28 -5.71 -36.75
N GLY A 608 11.21 -6.14 -38.01
CA GLY A 608 10.61 -7.42 -38.44
C GLY A 608 10.97 -7.86 -39.86
N CYS A 609 10.41 -9.00 -40.29
CA CYS A 609 10.62 -9.61 -41.61
C CYS A 609 9.25 -9.92 -42.26
N LEU A 610 9.10 -9.81 -43.58
CA LEU A 610 7.87 -10.20 -44.29
C LEU A 610 7.86 -11.72 -44.60
N PRO A 611 6.69 -12.42 -44.59
CA PRO A 611 6.58 -13.88 -44.70
C PRO A 611 7.17 -14.45 -46.02
N PRO A 612 7.70 -15.72 -46.01
CA PRO A 612 6.92 -16.91 -45.62
C PRO A 612 7.43 -17.74 -44.42
N ARG A 613 8.40 -17.29 -43.62
CA ARG A 613 8.95 -18.11 -42.52
C ARG A 613 8.24 -17.87 -41.18
N ARG A 614 7.90 -18.97 -40.47
CA ARG A 614 7.25 -18.97 -39.13
C ARG A 614 8.18 -18.58 -37.98
N GLU A 615 9.49 -18.53 -38.21
CA GLU A 615 10.52 -18.10 -37.29
C GLU A 615 11.48 -17.18 -38.07
N CYS A 616 11.61 -15.90 -37.67
CA CYS A 616 12.65 -15.01 -38.23
C CYS A 616 13.84 -15.00 -37.24
N PRO A 617 14.89 -15.82 -37.44
CA PRO A 617 16.16 -15.57 -36.77
C PRO A 617 16.64 -14.15 -37.16
N PHE A 618 17.21 -13.41 -36.21
CA PHE A 618 17.73 -12.06 -36.49
C PHE A 618 18.90 -12.16 -37.47
N GLU A 619 18.59 -12.06 -38.76
CA GLU A 619 19.56 -11.88 -39.83
C GLU A 619 19.57 -10.37 -40.16
N PRO A 620 20.70 -9.67 -39.92
CA PRO A 620 20.85 -8.23 -40.18
C PRO A 620 20.43 -7.79 -41.59
N GLU A 621 20.59 -8.69 -42.57
CA GLU A 621 20.31 -8.43 -43.98
C GLU A 621 18.85 -8.72 -44.39
N GLU A 622 18.09 -9.43 -43.56
CA GLU A 622 16.66 -9.76 -43.79
C GLU A 622 15.69 -8.98 -42.88
N THR A 623 16.22 -8.15 -41.98
CA THR A 623 15.43 -7.35 -41.02
C THR A 623 15.15 -5.96 -41.57
N SER A 624 13.91 -5.48 -41.45
CA SER A 624 13.53 -4.10 -41.77
C SER A 624 12.79 -3.45 -40.62
N THR A 625 12.84 -2.14 -40.53
CA THR A 625 12.13 -1.35 -39.53
C THR A 625 10.78 -0.90 -40.11
N PHE A 626 9.70 -1.21 -39.40
CA PHE A 626 8.32 -0.91 -39.77
C PHE A 626 7.70 0.09 -38.81
N PHE A 627 6.72 0.85 -39.30
CA PHE A 627 5.99 1.87 -38.57
C PHE A 627 4.48 1.72 -38.78
N SER A 628 3.70 1.99 -37.74
CA SER A 628 2.25 1.96 -37.70
C SER A 628 1.74 3.28 -37.12
N ARG A 629 0.61 3.76 -37.64
CA ARG A 629 -0.12 4.98 -37.18
C ARG A 629 -1.55 4.66 -36.70
N ASP A 630 -1.90 3.40 -36.51
CA ASP A 630 -3.25 3.00 -36.13
C ASP A 630 -3.28 1.92 -35.03
N GLY A 631 -2.24 1.90 -34.19
CA GLY A 631 -2.13 0.95 -33.07
C GLY A 631 -1.75 -0.47 -33.51
N GLY A 632 -1.19 -0.62 -34.71
CA GLY A 632 -0.66 -1.88 -35.24
C GLY A 632 -1.61 -2.64 -36.16
N LEU A 633 -2.68 -2.00 -36.65
CA LEU A 633 -3.60 -2.57 -37.64
C LEU A 633 -2.96 -2.59 -39.03
N THR A 634 -2.27 -1.51 -39.39
CA THR A 634 -1.50 -1.41 -40.64
C THR A 634 -0.05 -1.03 -40.37
N TRP A 635 0.85 -1.58 -41.18
CA TRP A 635 2.29 -1.37 -41.05
C TRP A 635 2.86 -0.93 -42.39
N VAL A 636 3.71 0.09 -42.35
CA VAL A 636 4.51 0.56 -43.48
C VAL A 636 5.99 0.29 -43.20
N GLU A 637 6.74 -0.13 -44.21
CA GLU A 637 8.18 -0.27 -44.11
C GLU A 637 8.80 1.13 -44.00
N ALA A 638 9.39 1.47 -42.86
CA ALA A 638 10.01 2.76 -42.59
C ALA A 638 11.43 2.83 -43.16
N HIS A 639 12.22 1.78 -42.94
CA HIS A 639 13.57 1.67 -43.50
C HIS A 639 14.02 0.21 -43.59
N LYS A 640 14.83 -0.11 -44.61
CA LYS A 640 15.51 -1.42 -44.73
C LYS A 640 16.66 -1.52 -43.75
N GLY A 641 16.76 -2.62 -43.00
CA GLY A 641 17.74 -2.79 -41.93
C GLY A 641 17.17 -2.51 -40.54
N ALA A 642 17.95 -2.86 -39.52
CA ALA A 642 17.64 -2.57 -38.12
C ALA A 642 18.13 -1.16 -37.76
N PHE A 643 17.20 -0.34 -37.29
CA PHE A 643 17.47 1.04 -36.90
C PHE A 643 17.05 1.25 -35.45
N ILE A 644 17.86 2.02 -34.72
CA ILE A 644 17.48 2.58 -33.43
C ILE A 644 16.67 3.85 -33.67
N TYR A 645 15.63 4.07 -32.88
CA TYR A 645 14.69 5.16 -33.10
C TYR A 645 14.19 5.79 -31.81
N GLU A 646 13.81 7.06 -31.89
CA GLU A 646 13.16 7.79 -30.80
C GLU A 646 12.09 8.76 -31.31
N PHE A 647 11.03 8.95 -30.50
CA PHE A 647 9.94 9.89 -30.76
C PHE A 647 10.14 11.22 -30.05
N GLY A 648 9.69 12.32 -30.65
CA GLY A 648 9.60 13.65 -30.04
C GLY A 648 8.35 14.39 -30.52
N ASP A 649 8.10 15.58 -29.98
CA ASP A 649 6.92 16.41 -30.27
C ASP A 649 5.60 15.62 -30.25
N HIS A 650 5.39 14.79 -29.23
CA HIS A 650 4.17 13.97 -29.05
C HIS A 650 3.95 12.95 -30.17
N GLY A 651 5.04 12.51 -30.81
CA GLY A 651 5.02 11.60 -31.95
C GLY A 651 5.04 12.31 -33.30
N GLY A 652 5.04 13.64 -33.31
CA GLY A 652 5.14 14.45 -34.53
C GLY A 652 6.51 14.38 -35.20
N LEU A 653 7.56 14.01 -34.46
CA LEU A 653 8.93 13.88 -34.94
C LEU A 653 9.49 12.51 -34.56
N ILE A 654 10.12 11.82 -35.51
CA ILE A 654 10.79 10.54 -35.29
C ILE A 654 12.20 10.65 -35.83
N VAL A 655 13.19 10.25 -35.04
CA VAL A 655 14.61 10.25 -35.43
C VAL A 655 15.15 8.83 -35.34
N MET A 656 15.90 8.41 -36.34
CA MET A 656 16.43 7.06 -36.50
C MET A 656 17.92 7.09 -36.86
N ALA A 657 18.66 6.05 -36.46
CA ALA A 657 20.03 5.80 -36.90
C ALA A 657 20.26 4.30 -37.12
N ASP A 658 21.25 3.95 -37.94
CA ASP A 658 21.63 2.55 -38.17
C ASP A 658 22.15 1.93 -36.85
N ASP A 659 21.54 0.81 -36.43
CA ASP A 659 21.85 0.11 -35.17
C ASP A 659 22.98 -0.93 -35.34
N LEU A 660 23.40 -1.17 -36.58
CA LEU A 660 24.32 -2.27 -36.92
C LEU A 660 25.63 -1.77 -37.51
N LYS A 661 25.60 -0.67 -38.25
CA LYS A 661 26.76 -0.09 -38.91
C LYS A 661 27.11 1.25 -38.30
N LYS A 662 28.41 1.54 -38.27
CA LYS A 662 28.89 2.88 -37.91
C LYS A 662 28.29 3.91 -38.87
N THR A 663 27.66 4.93 -38.32
CA THR A 663 27.02 6.00 -39.10
C THR A 663 27.46 7.37 -38.59
N GLY A 664 27.45 8.35 -39.48
CA GLY A 664 27.58 9.77 -39.15
C GLY A 664 26.28 10.54 -39.44
N GLU A 665 25.21 9.82 -39.75
CA GLU A 665 23.96 10.34 -40.29
C GLU A 665 22.78 9.79 -39.48
N VAL A 666 21.76 10.63 -39.31
CA VAL A 666 20.46 10.23 -38.77
C VAL A 666 19.40 10.46 -39.84
N ILE A 667 18.36 9.65 -39.81
CA ILE A 667 17.20 9.80 -40.69
C ILE A 667 16.03 10.23 -39.82
N PHE A 668 15.29 11.25 -40.23
CA PHE A 668 14.14 11.72 -39.45
C PHE A 668 12.90 11.91 -40.33
N THR A 669 11.74 11.92 -39.69
CA THR A 669 10.46 12.25 -40.31
C THR A 669 9.68 13.18 -39.39
N TRP A 670 9.06 14.21 -39.97
CA TRP A 670 8.13 15.10 -39.27
C TRP A 670 6.68 14.84 -39.68
N ASN A 671 6.41 13.88 -40.57
CA ASN A 671 5.08 13.54 -41.07
C ASN A 671 4.74 12.05 -40.86
N GLU A 672 5.23 11.51 -39.73
CA GLU A 672 4.85 10.18 -39.23
C GLU A 672 5.06 9.08 -40.28
N GLY A 673 6.25 9.10 -40.90
CA GLY A 673 6.73 8.06 -41.81
C GLY A 673 6.25 8.18 -43.26
N GLU A 674 5.53 9.25 -43.64
CA GLU A 674 5.16 9.50 -45.05
C GLU A 674 6.36 9.90 -45.90
N SER A 675 7.27 10.70 -45.35
CA SER A 675 8.56 11.00 -45.98
C SER A 675 9.69 11.02 -44.94
N TRP A 676 10.87 10.61 -45.37
CA TRP A 676 12.09 10.51 -44.55
C TRP A 676 13.18 11.44 -45.10
N TYR A 677 13.96 12.01 -44.21
CA TYR A 677 15.00 12.99 -44.51
C TYR A 677 16.31 12.61 -43.85
N ASP A 678 17.38 12.59 -44.62
CA ASP A 678 18.73 12.30 -44.12
C ASP A 678 19.38 13.58 -43.57
N PHE A 679 20.00 13.48 -42.40
CA PHE A 679 20.70 14.58 -41.74
C PHE A 679 22.09 14.13 -41.30
N LYS A 680 23.12 14.77 -41.85
CA LYS A 680 24.52 14.48 -41.51
C LYS A 680 24.92 15.13 -40.20
N VAL A 681 25.16 14.32 -39.18
CA VAL A 681 25.55 14.75 -37.83
C VAL A 681 27.07 14.95 -37.73
N THR A 682 27.85 14.08 -38.38
CA THR A 682 29.31 14.16 -38.32
C THR A 682 29.98 13.56 -39.56
N ASN A 683 31.20 14.00 -39.86
CA ASN A 683 32.03 13.43 -40.93
C ASN A 683 32.76 12.15 -40.51
N THR A 684 32.79 11.84 -39.21
CA THR A 684 33.48 10.68 -38.66
C THR A 684 32.45 9.67 -38.15
N PRO A 685 32.15 8.60 -38.90
CA PRO A 685 31.18 7.60 -38.48
C PRO A 685 31.55 6.97 -37.13
N PHE A 686 30.54 6.67 -36.33
CA PHE A 686 30.70 6.05 -35.00
C PHE A 686 29.57 5.04 -34.76
N GLU A 687 29.76 4.15 -33.80
CA GLU A 687 28.74 3.16 -33.42
C GLU A 687 27.73 3.84 -32.49
N VAL A 688 26.47 3.91 -32.90
CA VAL A 688 25.40 4.57 -32.12
C VAL A 688 24.92 3.60 -31.05
N ASP A 689 25.01 4.01 -29.79
CA ASP A 689 24.54 3.19 -28.65
C ASP A 689 23.05 3.42 -28.39
N ASN A 690 22.58 4.68 -28.47
CA ASN A 690 21.17 5.03 -28.31
C ASN A 690 20.84 6.45 -28.82
N ILE A 691 19.55 6.67 -29.09
CA ILE A 691 18.94 7.99 -29.27
C ILE A 691 17.91 8.16 -28.16
N ILE A 692 18.00 9.24 -27.41
CA ILE A 692 17.06 9.55 -26.31
C ILE A 692 16.53 10.97 -26.44
N THR A 693 15.34 11.21 -25.93
CA THR A 693 14.81 12.57 -25.68
C THR A 693 14.27 12.65 -24.24
N GLU A 694 13.70 13.78 -23.86
CA GLU A 694 13.11 13.95 -22.53
C GLU A 694 11.96 12.94 -22.28
N PRO A 695 11.72 12.48 -21.03
CA PRO A 695 10.86 11.33 -20.77
C PRO A 695 9.41 11.43 -21.26
N ASN A 696 8.85 12.64 -21.40
CA ASN A 696 7.48 12.81 -21.89
C ASN A 696 7.41 12.86 -23.43
N LEU A 697 8.55 12.78 -24.12
CA LEU A 697 8.69 12.73 -25.58
C LEU A 697 7.98 13.91 -26.29
N THR A 698 7.93 15.08 -25.64
CA THR A 698 7.31 16.32 -26.12
C THR A 698 8.32 17.29 -26.76
N SER A 699 9.61 17.10 -26.49
CA SER A 699 10.66 17.96 -27.04
C SER A 699 10.99 17.62 -28.50
N THR A 700 11.49 18.62 -29.23
CA THR A 700 12.11 18.47 -30.57
C THR A 700 13.64 18.33 -30.47
N THR A 701 14.17 18.16 -29.25
CA THR A 701 15.61 17.96 -29.00
C THR A 701 15.90 16.52 -28.64
N PHE A 702 16.90 15.93 -29.29
CA PHE A 702 17.37 14.57 -29.03
C PHE A 702 18.84 14.57 -28.64
N VAL A 703 19.23 13.55 -27.89
CA VAL A 703 20.62 13.25 -27.58
C VAL A 703 20.95 11.90 -28.20
N MET A 704 21.87 11.91 -29.16
CA MET A 704 22.42 10.70 -29.76
C MET A 704 23.83 10.49 -29.22
N PHE A 705 24.13 9.31 -28.71
CA PHE A 705 25.46 9.01 -28.18
C PHE A 705 25.93 7.62 -28.60
N GLY A 706 27.24 7.42 -28.51
CA GLY A 706 27.88 6.23 -29.03
C GLY A 706 29.39 6.22 -28.83
N THR A 707 30.07 5.29 -29.50
CA THR A 707 31.51 5.07 -29.37
C THR A 707 32.23 5.16 -30.72
N ARG A 708 33.35 5.88 -30.77
CA ARG A 708 34.24 5.98 -31.94
C ARG A 708 35.21 4.80 -32.01
N GLU A 709 35.90 4.66 -33.15
CA GLU A 709 36.86 3.56 -33.37
C GLU A 709 38.03 3.53 -32.37
N ASP A 710 38.42 4.70 -31.84
CA ASP A 710 39.46 4.84 -30.82
C ASP A 710 38.98 4.51 -29.40
N GLY A 711 37.72 4.08 -29.26
CA GLY A 711 37.08 3.78 -27.98
C GLY A 711 36.58 5.00 -27.23
N SER A 712 36.67 6.21 -27.80
CA SER A 712 36.13 7.42 -27.17
C SER A 712 34.61 7.49 -27.29
N GLY A 713 33.95 7.81 -26.17
CA GLY A 713 32.51 8.09 -26.14
C GLY A 713 32.21 9.47 -26.73
N VAL A 714 31.15 9.55 -27.54
CA VAL A 714 30.68 10.81 -28.16
C VAL A 714 29.21 11.03 -27.89
N VAL A 715 28.83 12.30 -27.79
CA VAL A 715 27.45 12.75 -27.56
C VAL A 715 27.14 13.90 -28.50
N TYR A 716 26.02 13.80 -29.21
CA TYR A 716 25.51 14.79 -30.14
C TYR A 716 24.13 15.27 -29.69
N TYR A 717 23.97 16.59 -29.60
CA TYR A 717 22.67 17.22 -29.36
C TYR A 717 22.03 17.57 -30.71
N LEU A 718 20.92 16.93 -31.02
CA LEU A 718 20.17 17.13 -32.25
C LEU A 718 18.98 18.04 -31.93
N LYS A 719 18.99 19.28 -32.43
CA LYS A 719 17.91 20.25 -32.22
C LYS A 719 17.18 20.53 -33.52
N PHE A 720 15.91 20.16 -33.56
CA PHE A 720 15.06 20.31 -34.75
C PHE A 720 14.23 21.60 -34.75
N ASP A 721 14.38 22.45 -33.73
CA ASP A 721 13.85 23.82 -33.67
C ASP A 721 14.29 24.69 -34.88
N SER A 722 15.49 24.41 -35.40
CA SER A 722 16.07 25.04 -36.59
C SER A 722 15.29 24.82 -37.90
N LEU A 723 14.31 23.89 -37.92
CA LEU A 723 13.41 23.73 -39.07
C LEU A 723 12.36 24.85 -39.18
N GLU A 724 12.23 25.71 -38.16
CA GLU A 724 11.37 26.90 -38.14
C GLU A 724 9.88 26.62 -38.44
N PHE A 725 9.38 25.41 -38.13
CA PHE A 725 7.96 25.13 -38.30
C PHE A 725 7.10 25.97 -37.34
N PRO A 726 5.95 26.49 -37.81
CA PRO A 726 5.04 27.23 -36.93
C PRO A 726 4.43 26.31 -35.86
N ALA A 727 3.90 26.89 -34.78
CA ALA A 727 3.10 26.14 -33.81
C ALA A 727 1.76 25.69 -34.44
N CYS A 728 1.36 24.45 -34.16
CA CYS A 728 0.11 23.87 -34.65
C CYS A 728 -1.12 24.59 -34.08
N LYS A 729 -2.17 24.74 -34.89
CA LYS A 729 -3.39 25.47 -34.54
C LYS A 729 -4.63 24.58 -34.67
N GLY A 730 -5.62 24.86 -33.83
CA GLY A 730 -6.97 24.30 -33.98
C GLY A 730 -7.21 22.93 -33.38
N SER A 731 -6.48 22.56 -32.33
CA SER A 731 -6.72 21.31 -31.59
C SER A 731 -8.14 21.18 -31.02
N SER A 732 -8.78 22.30 -30.67
CA SER A 732 -10.17 22.33 -30.17
C SER A 732 -11.24 22.19 -31.25
N PHE A 733 -10.88 22.33 -32.53
CA PHE A 733 -11.76 22.18 -33.68
C PHE A 733 -11.11 21.29 -34.75
N ALA A 734 -10.60 20.14 -34.31
CA ALA A 734 -10.05 19.10 -35.16
C ALA A 734 -11.01 18.74 -36.31
N ASP A 735 -10.46 18.25 -37.42
CA ASP A 735 -11.15 17.93 -38.69
C ASP A 735 -11.63 19.13 -39.52
N SER A 736 -11.53 20.36 -39.00
CA SER A 736 -11.81 21.54 -39.82
C SER A 736 -10.70 21.76 -40.88
N VAL A 737 -11.05 22.47 -41.95
CA VAL A 737 -10.11 22.85 -43.03
C VAL A 737 -8.99 23.76 -42.50
N SER A 738 -9.26 24.55 -41.46
CA SER A 738 -8.31 25.48 -40.85
C SER A 738 -7.58 24.91 -39.62
N SER A 739 -7.80 23.63 -39.28
CA SER A 739 -7.15 22.95 -38.17
C SER A 739 -5.99 22.08 -38.65
N ASP A 740 -4.90 22.10 -37.90
CA ASP A 740 -3.76 21.20 -38.08
C ASP A 740 -3.99 19.81 -37.49
N TYR A 741 -5.15 19.59 -36.87
CA TYR A 741 -5.48 18.36 -36.16
C TYR A 741 -6.66 17.63 -36.81
N GLU A 742 -6.64 16.31 -36.71
CA GLU A 742 -7.71 15.39 -37.10
C GLU A 742 -8.11 14.51 -35.91
N THR A 743 -9.34 14.02 -35.91
CA THR A 743 -9.76 13.03 -34.93
C THR A 743 -9.43 11.62 -35.41
N TRP A 744 -8.97 10.79 -34.49
CA TRP A 744 -8.74 9.37 -34.72
C TRP A 744 -9.32 8.57 -33.57
N THR A 745 -10.11 7.55 -33.89
CA THR A 745 -10.70 6.67 -32.89
C THR A 745 -9.99 5.32 -32.92
N ALA A 746 -9.51 4.89 -31.76
CA ALA A 746 -8.86 3.60 -31.64
C ALA A 746 -9.86 2.46 -31.94
N SER A 747 -9.43 1.46 -32.70
CA SER A 747 -10.24 0.30 -33.06
C SER A 747 -9.38 -0.96 -33.18
N ASP A 748 -10.00 -2.13 -33.09
CA ASP A 748 -9.34 -3.42 -33.26
C ASP A 748 -9.45 -3.97 -34.70
N GLY A 749 -10.03 -3.17 -35.61
CA GLY A 749 -10.25 -3.52 -37.01
C GLY A 749 -11.40 -4.51 -37.26
N ARG A 750 -12.18 -4.92 -36.24
CA ARG A 750 -13.22 -5.96 -36.36
C ARG A 750 -14.65 -5.38 -36.36
N GLY A 751 -15.04 -4.71 -37.44
CA GLY A 751 -16.46 -4.37 -37.73
C GLY A 751 -17.00 -3.05 -37.15
N GLU A 752 -18.28 -2.74 -37.44
CA GLU A 752 -18.94 -1.42 -37.40
C GLU A 752 -19.05 -0.70 -36.01
N GLY A 753 -18.40 -1.20 -34.96
CA GLY A 753 -18.39 -0.57 -33.64
C GLY A 753 -16.98 -0.18 -33.22
N LEU A 754 -16.70 1.13 -33.10
CA LEU A 754 -15.42 1.68 -32.62
C LEU A 754 -15.19 1.48 -31.10
N CYS A 755 -15.69 0.39 -30.54
CA CYS A 755 -15.67 0.14 -29.10
C CYS A 755 -14.69 -0.96 -28.74
N MET A 756 -13.73 -0.65 -27.88
CA MET A 756 -12.78 -1.61 -27.34
C MET A 756 -12.88 -1.62 -25.81
N LEU A 757 -13.05 -2.81 -25.22
CA LEU A 757 -13.17 -2.99 -23.76
C LEU A 757 -14.27 -2.08 -23.14
N GLY A 758 -15.44 -2.02 -23.78
CA GLY A 758 -16.57 -1.20 -23.35
C GLY A 758 -16.40 0.32 -23.49
N GLN A 759 -15.32 0.81 -24.11
CA GLN A 759 -15.10 2.24 -24.35
C GLN A 759 -14.70 2.55 -25.80
N GLN A 760 -15.21 3.67 -26.31
CA GLN A 760 -14.73 4.33 -27.51
C GLN A 760 -13.85 5.49 -27.09
N ILE A 761 -12.58 5.49 -27.51
CA ILE A 761 -11.62 6.56 -27.22
C ILE A 761 -11.22 7.23 -28.52
N THR A 762 -11.57 8.51 -28.64
CA THR A 762 -11.22 9.37 -29.78
C THR A 762 -10.14 10.35 -29.35
N TYR A 763 -9.02 10.33 -30.06
CA TYR A 763 -7.87 11.19 -29.86
C TYR A 763 -7.85 12.28 -30.92
N THR A 764 -7.54 13.51 -30.51
CA THR A 764 -7.16 14.57 -31.44
C THR A 764 -5.67 14.46 -31.74
N ARG A 765 -5.29 14.19 -32.99
CA ARG A 765 -3.89 14.03 -33.40
C ARG A 765 -3.53 15.00 -34.52
N ARG A 766 -2.26 15.34 -34.66
CA ARG A 766 -1.79 16.21 -35.76
C ARG A 766 -1.96 15.49 -37.10
N LYS A 767 -2.37 16.22 -38.14
CA LYS A 767 -2.41 15.70 -39.51
C LYS A 767 -0.99 15.49 -40.04
N ARG A 768 -0.76 14.41 -40.79
CA ARG A 768 0.54 14.18 -41.47
C ARG A 768 0.94 15.34 -42.38
N THR A 769 -0.03 15.96 -43.04
CA THR A 769 0.19 17.11 -43.94
C THR A 769 0.43 18.44 -43.24
N SER A 770 0.22 18.52 -41.92
CA SER A 770 0.38 19.77 -41.16
C SER A 770 1.81 19.95 -40.70
N GLN A 771 2.54 20.80 -41.40
CA GLN A 771 3.94 21.15 -41.11
C GLN A 771 4.01 22.15 -39.96
N CYS A 772 3.88 21.66 -38.73
CA CYS A 772 3.86 22.46 -37.52
C CYS A 772 4.34 21.64 -36.32
N TRP A 773 4.74 22.32 -35.23
CA TRP A 773 5.07 21.71 -33.95
C TRP A 773 3.87 21.73 -32.99
N ASN A 774 3.58 20.62 -32.33
CA ASN A 774 2.58 20.57 -31.26
C ASN A 774 3.02 21.47 -30.09
N GLY A 775 4.29 21.36 -29.71
CA GLY A 775 4.92 22.13 -28.64
C GLY A 775 4.94 21.37 -27.30
N GLU A 776 5.92 21.68 -26.45
CA GLU A 776 6.19 20.94 -25.22
C GLU A 776 5.00 20.93 -24.23
N ALA A 777 4.22 22.02 -24.21
CA ALA A 777 3.05 22.17 -23.34
C ALA A 777 1.73 21.66 -23.96
N PHE A 778 1.77 21.03 -25.14
CA PHE A 778 0.56 20.50 -25.78
C PHE A 778 -0.02 19.33 -24.99
N GLU A 779 -1.28 19.48 -24.54
CA GLU A 779 -2.04 18.37 -23.97
C GLU A 779 -3.02 17.85 -25.00
N ARG A 780 -2.90 16.55 -25.33
CA ARG A 780 -3.72 15.91 -26.36
C ARG A 780 -5.19 15.80 -25.92
N PRO A 781 -6.14 16.48 -26.59
CA PRO A 781 -7.56 16.30 -26.31
C PRO A 781 -8.00 14.86 -26.58
N THR A 782 -8.70 14.26 -25.61
CA THR A 782 -9.22 12.89 -25.72
C THR A 782 -10.69 12.88 -25.31
N VAL A 783 -11.55 12.32 -26.15
CA VAL A 783 -12.97 12.11 -25.87
C VAL A 783 -13.19 10.64 -25.60
N LYS A 784 -13.73 10.32 -24.42
CA LYS A 784 -14.11 8.96 -24.04
C LYS A 784 -15.62 8.82 -24.01
N LYS A 785 -16.14 7.80 -24.67
CA LYS A 785 -17.55 7.45 -24.66
C LYS A 785 -17.71 6.00 -24.23
N THR A 786 -18.47 5.78 -23.15
CA THR A 786 -18.85 4.43 -22.72
C THR A 786 -19.84 3.83 -23.71
N CYS A 787 -19.56 2.62 -24.18
CA CYS A 787 -20.46 1.89 -25.07
C CYS A 787 -21.46 1.05 -24.27
N ALA A 788 -22.53 0.61 -24.93
CA ALA A 788 -23.35 -0.46 -24.39
C ALA A 788 -22.55 -1.77 -24.42
N CYS A 789 -22.62 -2.55 -23.34
CA CYS A 789 -21.95 -3.85 -23.28
C CYS A 789 -22.50 -4.81 -24.33
N THR A 790 -21.58 -5.51 -24.98
CA THR A 790 -21.83 -6.63 -25.90
C THR A 790 -21.30 -7.92 -25.27
N GLU A 791 -21.64 -9.07 -25.83
CA GLU A 791 -21.11 -10.36 -25.34
C GLU A 791 -19.57 -10.43 -25.41
N ALA A 792 -18.96 -9.72 -26.36
CA ALA A 792 -17.51 -9.67 -26.51
C ALA A 792 -16.80 -8.98 -25.32
N ASP A 793 -17.50 -8.11 -24.58
CA ASP A 793 -16.94 -7.40 -23.42
C ASP A 793 -16.83 -8.28 -22.16
N PHE A 794 -17.42 -9.48 -22.18
CA PHE A 794 -17.33 -10.44 -21.08
C PHE A 794 -16.26 -11.50 -21.35
N ALA A 795 -15.61 -11.96 -20.28
CA ALA A 795 -14.80 -13.17 -20.28
C ALA A 795 -15.61 -14.36 -19.72
N CYS A 796 -15.27 -15.58 -20.11
CA CYS A 796 -15.90 -16.76 -19.53
C CYS A 796 -15.50 -16.93 -18.06
N ASP A 797 -16.48 -17.27 -17.23
CA ASP A 797 -16.27 -17.57 -15.83
C ASP A 797 -15.49 -18.90 -15.66
N VAL A 798 -15.00 -19.15 -14.44
CA VAL A 798 -14.22 -20.35 -14.11
C VAL A 798 -14.98 -21.62 -14.50
N GLY A 799 -14.35 -22.48 -15.28
CA GLY A 799 -14.94 -23.73 -15.80
C GLY A 799 -15.71 -23.57 -17.12
N PHE A 800 -15.75 -22.38 -17.71
CA PHE A 800 -16.37 -22.12 -19.02
C PHE A 800 -15.34 -21.66 -20.05
N VAL A 801 -15.55 -22.02 -21.31
CA VAL A 801 -14.67 -21.71 -22.45
C VAL A 801 -15.49 -21.23 -23.65
N ARG A 802 -14.87 -20.44 -24.53
CA ARG A 802 -15.47 -20.07 -25.84
C ARG A 802 -15.01 -21.05 -26.90
N GLN A 803 -15.94 -21.46 -27.76
CA GLN A 803 -15.57 -22.10 -29.02
C GLN A 803 -14.96 -21.07 -29.97
N VAL A 804 -14.04 -21.51 -30.85
CA VAL A 804 -13.38 -20.62 -31.82
C VAL A 804 -14.44 -19.98 -32.71
N GLY A 805 -14.50 -18.65 -32.72
CA GLY A 805 -15.46 -17.88 -33.52
C GLY A 805 -16.81 -17.63 -32.84
N SER A 806 -17.01 -18.09 -31.60
CA SER A 806 -18.22 -17.81 -30.80
C SER A 806 -17.93 -16.86 -29.64
N THR A 807 -18.91 -16.01 -29.29
CA THR A 807 -18.92 -15.18 -28.07
C THR A 807 -19.55 -15.88 -26.87
N GLU A 808 -20.20 -17.03 -27.11
CA GLU A 808 -20.89 -17.82 -26.09
C GLU A 808 -19.89 -18.61 -25.22
N CYS A 809 -20.13 -18.59 -23.91
CA CYS A 809 -19.36 -19.34 -22.93
C CYS A 809 -20.06 -20.66 -22.61
N VAL A 810 -19.45 -21.77 -23.01
CA VAL A 810 -19.94 -23.14 -22.75
C VAL A 810 -19.09 -23.81 -21.69
N PHE A 811 -19.70 -24.73 -20.93
CA PHE A 811 -19.00 -25.46 -19.88
C PHE A 811 -17.84 -26.29 -20.48
N GLY A 812 -16.61 -26.03 -20.03
CA GLY A 812 -15.37 -26.61 -20.57
C GLY A 812 -14.98 -27.97 -19.96
N GLY A 813 -15.82 -28.54 -19.09
CA GLY A 813 -15.55 -29.80 -18.39
C GLY A 813 -15.05 -29.62 -16.95
N ALA A 814 -15.16 -30.68 -16.14
CA ALA A 814 -14.78 -30.68 -14.72
C ALA A 814 -13.26 -30.45 -14.51
N ASP A 815 -12.46 -30.80 -15.50
CA ASP A 815 -10.99 -30.74 -15.47
C ASP A 815 -10.46 -29.30 -15.57
N MET A 816 -11.30 -28.35 -16.02
CA MET A 816 -10.99 -26.91 -16.06
C MET A 816 -11.50 -26.14 -14.83
N MET A 817 -12.10 -26.84 -13.86
CA MET A 817 -12.34 -26.26 -12.54
C MET A 817 -11.06 -26.35 -11.68
N PRO A 818 -10.67 -25.30 -10.95
CA PRO A 818 -9.55 -25.38 -10.04
C PRO A 818 -9.83 -26.46 -9.00
N GLU A 819 -8.93 -27.45 -8.88
CA GLU A 819 -9.07 -28.51 -7.88
C GLU A 819 -9.20 -27.89 -6.49
N ARG A 820 -10.30 -28.19 -5.80
CA ARG A 820 -10.40 -27.88 -4.36
C ARG A 820 -9.27 -28.64 -3.66
N PRO A 821 -8.45 -28.02 -2.80
CA PRO A 821 -7.46 -28.76 -2.03
C PRO A 821 -8.21 -29.80 -1.19
N ALA A 822 -7.96 -31.08 -1.47
CA ALA A 822 -8.58 -32.18 -0.76
C ALA A 822 -8.19 -32.06 0.72
N LEU A 823 -9.19 -31.86 1.59
CA LEU A 823 -9.07 -32.08 3.02
C LEU A 823 -8.64 -33.54 3.22
N ALA A 824 -7.35 -33.76 3.51
CA ALA A 824 -6.83 -35.06 3.86
C ALA A 824 -7.42 -35.48 5.22
N VAL A 825 -8.59 -36.12 5.18
CA VAL A 825 -9.13 -36.84 6.33
C VAL A 825 -8.39 -38.18 6.38
N THR A 826 -7.36 -38.26 7.21
CA THR A 826 -6.76 -39.54 7.61
C THR A 826 -7.77 -40.29 8.47
N VAL A 827 -8.55 -41.17 7.83
CA VAL A 827 -9.29 -42.22 8.54
C VAL A 827 -8.28 -43.26 8.99
N THR A 828 -7.91 -43.23 10.27
CA THR A 828 -7.22 -44.36 10.91
C THR A 828 -8.21 -45.51 11.09
N GLY A 829 -8.30 -46.36 10.06
CA GLY A 829 -8.92 -47.66 10.16
C GLY A 829 -8.04 -48.60 10.98
N GLY A 830 -8.31 -48.68 12.29
CA GLY A 830 -7.98 -49.87 13.06
C GLY A 830 -8.90 -50.99 12.60
N ARG A 831 -8.35 -51.99 11.92
CA ARG A 831 -9.04 -53.26 11.74
C ARG A 831 -8.74 -54.14 12.96
N SER A 832 -9.66 -55.02 13.29
CA SER A 832 -9.22 -56.41 13.44
C SER A 832 -8.70 -56.89 12.10
#